data_AF-A0A1G3Q5P3-F1
#
_entry.id   AF-A0A1G3Q5P3-F1
#
_cell.length_a   1.000
_cell.length_b   1.000
_cell.length_c   1.000
_cell.angle_alpha   90.00
_cell.angle_beta   90.00
_cell.angle_gamma   90.00
#
_symmetry.space_group_name_H-M   'P 1'
#
loop_
_entity.id
_entity.type
_entity.pdbx_description
1 polymer ?
#
loop_
_entity_poly.entity_id
_entity_poly.type
_entity_poly.pdbx_seq_one_letter_code
_entity_poly.pdbx_strand_id
1 'polypeptide(L)'
;MTRILRIVTSALAGLFIIILALGNIFYEDFRNIFLNKYIEIDLKSGELDNLKLKEDPDYDFIIYPRKDTYFPYERILIYARIIGKSDKTVPSDAVVEVEFYNNGLPLSDIQGRTSIKLVYNFEQQAWVGIWYPKDTSLKGNVLMKAKGFLNIPRPPLECYNKFYIEEKTPAFSIPKGLSVIGIDTIDLVSPRSILSPEGKVVDWNEIPRWVDFVSADGIFMLGGVTATYDERTSLDNPWMNEKVSESLSLADKIKQKGGKFGVWIKALKLEGSYLESIGYMPSWYLLNNKQNKSDSVVSLNDENRKRQIISLFSSFMNNGSVAYVGLSHMFNPHNYDIELFDLFVKEFHVAVPPSWDSMQEVYKFKYFVDKMIDAGFAENFWHWKNYVLADYIKDIINKSGHSKPVFYYAYVDEIMDNPEIIQVLFNSGVDFIVLNFNVNFRDIAATLDKLRNISDITQYFNRIMISYEINFSNLDLMGFEISAIENYITANLQIAKYGSKYMNVQGLFINDLFKAMSGNRGTYSPAEWMLGVGKAIYEFKLLNQNSPLRIDSFLKYDAADSNKIELDFRIANISTTTVYNIYIHLLPVLSIENIQDKNQNISSLAPGKEATIKIPITVKNDESQLKKKKQFVGIRISWSGSAEISGENANGFIDFLTIGGTMNQSSAAPNMLTNQ
;
A
#
# COMPACT_ATOMS: atom_id res chain seq x y z
N MET A 1 46.53 28.01 18.90
CA MET A 1 45.11 27.61 18.71
C MET A 1 44.11 28.56 19.39
N THR A 2 44.40 29.09 20.58
CA THR A 2 43.46 29.92 21.38
C THR A 2 43.14 31.33 20.83
N ARG A 3 44.04 31.96 20.05
CA ARG A 3 43.76 33.27 19.43
C ARG A 3 42.78 33.18 18.24
N ILE A 4 42.93 32.17 17.39
CA ILE A 4 42.07 31.97 16.21
C ILE A 4 40.64 31.65 16.66
N LEU A 5 40.49 30.79 17.68
CA LEU A 5 39.16 30.45 18.21
C LEU A 5 38.43 31.69 18.74
N ARG A 6 39.10 32.58 19.50
CA ARG A 6 38.49 33.82 19.99
C ARG A 6 38.04 34.78 18.89
N ILE A 7 38.80 34.87 17.80
CA ILE A 7 38.45 35.71 16.64
C ILE A 7 37.20 35.15 15.95
N VAL A 8 37.15 33.82 15.73
CA VAL A 8 36.01 33.15 15.11
C VAL A 8 34.75 33.26 15.98
N THR A 9 34.86 33.07 17.29
CA THR A 9 33.71 33.18 18.21
C THR A 9 33.19 34.63 18.26
N SER A 10 34.08 35.62 18.27
CA SER A 10 33.67 37.04 18.28
C SER A 10 33.01 37.46 16.96
N ALA A 11 33.50 36.94 15.83
CA ALA A 11 32.89 37.17 14.52
C ALA A 11 31.50 36.55 14.41
N LEU A 12 31.31 35.32 14.90
CA LEU A 12 30.01 34.65 14.93
C LEU A 12 29.01 35.36 15.85
N ALA A 13 29.45 35.82 17.02
CA ALA A 13 28.62 36.59 17.93
C ALA A 13 28.18 37.93 17.30
N GLY A 14 29.09 38.63 16.62
CA GLY A 14 28.78 39.84 15.87
C GLY A 14 27.79 39.60 14.73
N LEU A 15 27.96 38.51 13.97
CA LEU A 15 27.04 38.12 12.91
C LEU A 15 25.64 37.83 13.46
N PHE A 16 25.55 37.14 14.59
CA PHE A 16 24.27 36.80 15.22
C PHE A 16 23.51 38.04 15.71
N ILE A 17 24.22 39.01 16.29
CA ILE A 17 23.64 40.29 16.71
C ILE A 17 23.10 41.07 15.50
N ILE A 18 23.84 41.09 14.38
CA ILE A 18 23.40 41.75 13.14
C ILE A 18 22.15 41.05 12.58
N ILE A 19 22.13 39.71 12.55
CA ILE A 19 20.97 38.94 12.08
C ILE A 19 19.74 39.21 12.95
N LEU A 20 19.88 39.29 14.28
CA LEU A 20 18.77 39.62 15.18
C LEU A 20 18.27 41.05 14.99
N ALA A 21 19.19 42.02 14.82
CA ALA A 21 18.82 43.41 14.58
C ALA A 21 18.10 43.57 13.24
N LEU A 22 18.60 42.96 12.16
CA LEU A 22 17.96 42.94 10.86
C LEU A 22 16.63 42.19 10.89
N GLY A 23 16.57 41.05 11.57
CA GLY A 23 15.36 40.27 11.77
C GLY A 23 14.26 41.07 12.47
N ASN A 24 14.62 41.93 13.42
CA ASN A 24 13.66 42.79 14.14
C ASN A 24 13.24 44.03 13.32
N ILE A 25 14.17 44.65 12.58
CA ILE A 25 13.88 45.80 11.71
C ILE A 25 12.95 45.39 10.56
N PHE A 26 13.22 44.23 9.95
CA PHE A 26 12.45 43.72 8.84
C PHE A 26 11.34 42.76 9.29
N TYR A 27 11.07 42.63 10.59
CA TYR A 27 10.06 41.71 11.11
C TYR A 27 8.67 42.03 10.53
N GLU A 28 8.29 43.31 10.52
CA GLU A 28 7.02 43.79 9.95
C GLU A 28 6.95 43.54 8.42
N ASP A 29 8.05 43.77 7.70
CA ASP A 29 8.12 43.57 6.25
C ASP A 29 8.10 42.09 5.87
N PHE A 30 8.87 41.25 6.57
CA PHE A 30 8.83 39.80 6.41
C PHE A 30 7.47 39.25 6.80
N ARG A 31 6.85 39.74 7.88
CA ARG A 31 5.49 39.36 8.27
C ARG A 31 4.49 39.68 7.18
N ASN A 32 4.55 40.85 6.55
CA ASN A 32 3.69 41.20 5.42
C ASN A 32 3.96 40.32 4.18
N ILE A 33 5.22 39.99 3.89
CA ILE A 33 5.58 39.13 2.75
C ILE A 33 5.17 37.67 2.99
N PHE A 34 5.32 37.15 4.21
CA PHE A 34 4.95 35.77 4.56
C PHE A 34 3.44 35.61 4.77
N LEU A 35 2.74 36.61 5.30
CA LEU A 35 1.27 36.58 5.41
C LEU A 35 0.60 36.73 4.03
N ASN A 36 1.16 37.55 3.12
CA ASN A 36 0.57 37.71 1.78
C ASN A 36 0.89 36.56 0.82
N LYS A 37 1.90 35.72 1.08
CA LYS A 37 2.21 34.57 0.21
C LYS A 37 1.44 33.29 0.52
N TYR A 38 0.76 33.20 1.66
CA TYR A 38 0.00 32.00 2.04
C TYR A 38 -1.52 32.15 2.00
N ILE A 39 -2.05 33.34 1.73
CA ILE A 39 -3.50 33.57 1.69
C ILE A 39 -3.81 34.64 0.64
N GLU A 40 -3.77 34.28 -0.64
CA GLU A 40 -4.64 34.92 -1.63
C GLU A 40 -5.84 33.99 -1.80
N ILE A 41 -6.77 34.12 -0.84
CA ILE A 41 -8.08 33.49 -0.88
C ILE A 41 -8.92 34.33 -1.85
N ASP A 42 -9.07 33.84 -3.07
CA ASP A 42 -10.07 34.37 -4.01
C ASP A 42 -11.47 33.87 -3.56
N LEU A 43 -12.05 34.57 -2.60
CA LEU A 43 -13.48 34.50 -2.30
C LEU A 43 -14.14 35.71 -2.94
N LYS A 44 -15.12 35.47 -3.80
CA LYS A 44 -15.99 36.53 -4.33
C LYS A 44 -16.61 37.30 -3.16
N SER A 45 -16.17 38.55 -3.02
CA SER A 45 -16.26 39.43 -1.86
C SER A 45 -17.58 40.19 -1.76
N GLY A 46 -18.69 39.49 -1.51
CA GLY A 46 -20.00 40.13 -1.32
C GLY A 46 -20.69 39.82 0.02
N GLU A 47 -20.57 38.58 0.50
CA GLU A 47 -21.40 38.11 1.63
C GLU A 47 -20.63 38.00 2.97
N LEU A 48 -19.29 37.90 2.93
CA LEU A 48 -18.45 37.81 4.14
C LEU A 48 -18.15 39.17 4.79
N ASP A 49 -18.10 40.26 4.02
CA ASP A 49 -17.86 41.62 4.55
C ASP A 49 -19.01 42.15 5.43
N ASN A 50 -20.16 41.46 5.43
CA ASN A 50 -21.30 41.75 6.30
C ASN A 50 -21.32 40.93 7.60
N LEU A 51 -20.39 39.98 7.82
CA LEU A 51 -20.17 39.35 9.13
C LEU A 51 -19.32 40.27 10.01
N LYS A 52 -19.83 41.47 10.33
CA LYS A 52 -19.37 42.18 11.52
C LYS A 52 -19.70 41.27 12.70
N LEU A 53 -18.69 40.59 13.24
CA LEU A 53 -18.78 39.89 14.52
C LEU A 53 -19.50 40.83 15.49
N LYS A 54 -20.73 40.48 15.86
CA LYS A 54 -21.48 41.27 16.82
C LYS A 54 -20.85 40.97 18.17
N GLU A 55 -19.79 41.72 18.49
CA GLU A 55 -19.10 41.57 19.76
C GLU A 55 -20.12 41.72 20.88
N ASP A 56 -20.17 40.71 21.73
CA ASP A 56 -21.05 40.73 22.88
C ASP A 56 -20.46 41.68 23.93
N PRO A 57 -21.25 42.60 24.52
CA PRO A 57 -20.73 43.55 25.48
C PRO A 57 -20.27 42.88 26.79
N ASP A 58 -20.82 41.71 27.12
CA ASP A 58 -20.63 41.08 28.43
C ASP A 58 -19.69 39.88 28.37
N TYR A 59 -19.59 39.22 27.22
CA TYR A 59 -18.84 37.97 27.06
C TYR A 59 -17.85 37.99 25.90
N ASP A 60 -16.69 37.38 26.10
CA ASP A 60 -15.80 36.94 25.03
C ASP A 60 -16.19 35.51 24.63
N PHE A 61 -16.61 35.31 23.38
CA PHE A 61 -16.92 33.99 22.83
C PHE A 61 -15.97 33.66 21.68
N ILE A 62 -15.15 32.64 21.88
CA ILE A 62 -14.19 32.16 20.88
C ILE A 62 -14.45 30.70 20.54
N ILE A 63 -14.31 30.37 19.26
CA ILE A 63 -14.27 29.00 18.74
C ILE A 63 -12.98 28.81 17.98
N TYR A 64 -12.32 27.68 18.16
CA TYR A 64 -11.14 27.33 17.39
C TYR A 64 -11.03 25.82 17.19
N PRO A 65 -10.56 25.39 16.01
CA PRO A 65 -10.22 24.00 15.77
C PRO A 65 -8.88 23.68 16.45
N ARG A 66 -8.58 22.40 16.65
CA ARG A 66 -7.25 21.98 17.13
C ARG A 66 -6.13 22.34 16.14
N LYS A 67 -6.43 22.36 14.84
CA LYS A 67 -5.50 22.62 13.73
C LYS A 67 -6.17 23.50 12.69
N ASP A 68 -5.38 24.22 11.91
CA ASP A 68 -5.90 25.02 10.81
C ASP A 68 -6.14 24.20 9.53
N THR A 69 -5.48 23.04 9.42
CA THR A 69 -5.60 22.13 8.27
C THR A 69 -5.85 20.69 8.73
N TYR A 70 -6.80 20.04 8.07
CA TYR A 70 -7.18 18.64 8.27
C TYR A 70 -7.16 17.88 6.95
N PHE A 71 -7.09 16.55 7.05
CA PHE A 71 -7.23 15.65 5.91
C PHE A 71 -8.54 14.84 6.03
N PRO A 72 -9.09 14.30 4.92
CA PRO A 72 -10.19 13.35 5.00
C PRO A 72 -9.91 12.22 5.98
N TYR A 73 -10.95 11.76 6.67
CA TYR A 73 -10.87 10.79 7.79
C TYR A 73 -10.06 11.24 9.02
N GLU A 74 -9.70 12.53 9.13
CA GLU A 74 -9.16 13.08 10.38
C GLU A 74 -10.27 13.57 11.32
N ARG A 75 -10.12 13.29 12.62
CA ARG A 75 -11.03 13.77 13.66
C ARG A 75 -10.86 15.27 13.87
N ILE A 76 -11.92 16.03 13.61
CA ILE A 76 -11.88 17.50 13.74
C ILE A 76 -12.29 17.87 15.15
N LEU A 77 -11.29 17.99 16.04
CA LEU A 77 -11.49 18.45 17.42
C LEU A 77 -11.71 19.96 17.45
N ILE A 78 -12.78 20.37 18.12
CA ILE A 78 -13.24 21.75 18.20
C ILE A 78 -13.36 22.16 19.65
N TYR A 79 -12.87 23.37 19.91
CA TYR A 79 -12.89 24.00 21.22
C TYR A 79 -13.69 25.29 21.14
N ALA A 80 -14.48 25.55 22.17
CA ALA A 80 -15.08 26.85 22.38
C ALA A 80 -14.88 27.32 23.82
N ARG A 81 -14.79 28.64 24.01
CA ARG A 81 -14.70 29.26 25.33
C ARG A 81 -15.60 30.49 25.37
N ILE A 82 -16.36 30.59 26.45
CA ILE A 82 -17.18 31.75 26.81
C ILE A 82 -16.62 32.29 28.12
N ILE A 83 -16.24 33.56 28.14
CA ILE A 83 -15.61 34.20 29.30
C ILE A 83 -16.31 35.54 29.58
N GLY A 84 -16.77 35.76 30.80
CA GLY A 84 -17.32 37.05 31.23
C GLY A 84 -16.25 38.14 31.16
N LYS A 85 -16.51 39.25 30.47
CA LYS A 85 -15.52 40.32 30.27
C LYS A 85 -15.15 41.00 31.59
N SER A 86 -16.13 41.22 32.45
CA SER A 86 -16.01 41.95 33.72
C SER A 86 -15.38 41.12 34.84
N ASP A 87 -15.78 39.87 34.99
CA ASP A 87 -15.46 39.01 36.14
C ASP A 87 -14.61 37.78 35.77
N LYS A 88 -14.34 37.57 34.49
CA LYS A 88 -13.61 36.41 33.94
C LYS A 88 -14.27 35.07 34.28
N THR A 89 -15.57 35.05 34.58
CA THR A 89 -16.30 33.81 34.87
C THR A 89 -16.52 32.99 33.60
N VAL A 90 -16.53 31.66 33.75
CA VAL A 90 -16.85 30.71 32.67
C VAL A 90 -18.20 30.07 32.99
N PRO A 91 -19.27 30.34 32.21
CA PRO A 91 -20.60 29.83 32.48
C PRO A 91 -20.70 28.35 32.07
N SER A 92 -20.20 27.44 32.90
CA SER A 92 -20.07 26.00 32.58
C SER A 92 -21.38 25.29 32.24
N ASP A 93 -22.53 25.88 32.57
CA ASP A 93 -23.87 25.39 32.27
C ASP A 93 -24.40 25.84 30.89
N ALA A 94 -23.63 26.65 30.14
CA ALA A 94 -24.01 27.05 28.80
C ALA A 94 -24.02 25.86 27.82
N VAL A 95 -24.94 25.91 26.87
CA VAL A 95 -24.99 24.96 25.75
C VAL A 95 -24.29 25.59 24.55
N VAL A 96 -23.32 24.89 23.96
CA VAL A 96 -22.61 25.36 22.77
C VAL A 96 -22.88 24.41 21.61
N GLU A 97 -23.35 24.98 20.50
CA GLU A 97 -23.61 24.29 19.24
C GLU A 97 -22.72 24.85 18.12
N VAL A 98 -22.26 24.00 17.21
CA VAL A 98 -21.40 24.40 16.08
C VAL A 98 -21.97 23.88 14.77
N GLU A 99 -22.18 24.77 13.81
CA GLU A 99 -22.59 24.51 12.43
C GLU A 99 -21.38 24.66 11.49
N PHE A 100 -21.35 23.87 10.41
CA PHE A 100 -20.25 23.87 9.43
C PHE A 100 -20.77 24.19 8.04
N TYR A 101 -20.00 24.98 7.29
CA TYR A 101 -20.36 25.38 5.94
C TYR A 101 -19.16 25.29 4.99
N ASN A 102 -19.38 24.85 3.76
CA ASN A 102 -18.44 24.97 2.64
C ASN A 102 -19.12 25.72 1.51
N ASN A 103 -18.51 26.82 1.05
CA ASN A 103 -19.08 27.69 0.02
C ASN A 103 -20.54 28.12 0.30
N GLY A 104 -20.85 28.40 1.58
CA GLY A 104 -22.19 28.80 2.04
C GLY A 104 -23.19 27.66 2.20
N LEU A 105 -22.86 26.44 1.77
CA LEU A 105 -23.72 25.26 1.93
C LEU A 105 -23.48 24.58 3.28
N PRO A 106 -24.53 24.25 4.04
CA PRO A 106 -24.39 23.55 5.31
C PRO A 106 -23.85 22.12 5.08
N LEU A 107 -22.92 21.73 5.93
CA LEU A 107 -22.32 20.39 5.93
C LEU A 107 -22.94 19.56 7.05
N SER A 108 -23.15 18.27 6.78
CA SER A 108 -23.61 17.31 7.78
C SER A 108 -22.44 16.55 8.40
N ASP A 109 -22.60 16.22 9.68
CA ASP A 109 -21.81 15.17 10.31
C ASP A 109 -22.28 13.78 9.84
N ILE A 110 -21.55 12.72 10.21
CA ILE A 110 -21.91 11.36 9.82
C ILE A 110 -23.34 10.96 10.22
N GLN A 111 -23.89 11.53 11.30
CA GLN A 111 -25.27 11.28 11.74
C GLN A 111 -26.32 12.08 10.95
N GLY A 112 -25.90 12.85 9.94
CA GLY A 112 -26.78 13.71 9.15
C GLY A 112 -27.14 15.02 9.84
N ARG A 113 -26.52 15.36 10.97
CA ARG A 113 -26.81 16.60 11.72
C ARG A 113 -26.05 17.76 11.10
N THR A 114 -26.71 18.90 10.95
CA THR A 114 -26.10 20.15 10.46
C THR A 114 -25.34 20.91 11.56
N SER A 115 -25.45 20.46 12.80
CA SER A 115 -24.77 21.04 13.96
C SER A 115 -24.35 19.95 14.95
N ILE A 116 -23.22 20.15 15.61
CA ILE A 116 -22.79 19.32 16.75
C ILE A 116 -22.91 20.09 18.06
N LYS A 117 -23.16 19.37 19.16
CA LYS A 117 -23.12 19.92 20.51
C LYS A 117 -21.74 19.70 21.11
N LEU A 118 -21.18 20.73 21.73
CA LEU A 118 -19.93 20.63 22.48
C LEU A 118 -20.22 20.37 23.95
N VAL A 119 -19.39 19.57 24.61
CA VAL A 119 -19.51 19.22 26.04
C VAL A 119 -18.49 20.00 26.85
N TYR A 120 -18.92 20.59 27.96
CA TYR A 120 -18.03 21.32 28.84
C TYR A 120 -17.01 20.38 29.51
N ASN A 121 -15.73 20.68 29.34
CA ASN A 121 -14.62 20.02 30.00
C ASN A 121 -14.11 20.90 31.15
N PHE A 122 -14.28 20.44 32.39
CA PHE A 122 -13.91 21.17 33.60
C PHE A 122 -12.40 21.41 33.73
N GLU A 123 -11.57 20.46 33.31
CA GLU A 123 -10.12 20.58 33.39
C GLU A 123 -9.58 21.65 32.42
N GLN A 124 -10.15 21.71 31.22
CA GLN A 124 -9.74 22.65 30.17
C GLN A 124 -10.47 23.99 30.23
N GLN A 125 -11.50 24.09 31.08
CA GLN A 125 -12.44 25.22 31.17
C GLN A 125 -12.92 25.65 29.77
N ALA A 126 -13.34 24.67 28.98
CA ALA A 126 -13.71 24.85 27.57
C ALA A 126 -14.76 23.82 27.18
N TRP A 127 -15.59 24.18 26.21
CA TRP A 127 -16.46 23.23 25.53
C TRP A 127 -15.66 22.52 24.45
N VAL A 128 -15.77 21.20 24.41
CA VAL A 128 -15.03 20.34 23.49
C VAL A 128 -16.00 19.44 22.75
N GLY A 129 -15.79 19.29 21.45
CA GLY A 129 -16.54 18.35 20.63
C GLY A 129 -15.70 17.89 19.44
N ILE A 130 -16.23 16.90 18.74
CA ILE A 130 -15.57 16.32 17.58
C ILE A 130 -16.56 16.33 16.43
N TRP A 131 -16.12 16.87 15.30
CA TRP A 131 -16.86 16.79 14.06
C TRP A 131 -16.29 15.70 13.18
N TYR A 132 -17.18 14.85 12.68
CA TYR A 132 -16.89 13.80 11.71
C TYR A 132 -17.67 14.15 10.43
N PRO A 133 -17.03 14.73 9.40
CA PRO A 133 -17.68 15.01 8.14
C PRO A 133 -18.32 13.76 7.54
N LYS A 134 -19.57 13.85 7.05
CA LYS A 134 -20.17 12.75 6.28
C LYS A 134 -19.57 12.64 4.88
N ASP A 135 -19.36 13.78 4.23
CA ASP A 135 -18.73 13.85 2.92
C ASP A 135 -17.21 13.83 3.08
N THR A 136 -16.60 12.68 2.78
CA THR A 136 -15.15 12.46 2.87
C THR A 136 -14.42 12.98 1.63
N SER A 137 -15.14 13.34 0.57
CA SER A 137 -14.59 14.02 -0.61
C SER A 137 -14.46 15.54 -0.43
N LEU A 138 -14.95 16.07 0.70
CA LEU A 138 -14.92 17.48 1.04
C LEU A 138 -13.50 18.05 1.00
N LYS A 139 -13.32 19.14 0.25
CA LYS A 139 -12.08 19.90 0.15
C LYS A 139 -12.36 21.40 0.26
N GLY A 140 -11.37 22.14 0.74
CA GLY A 140 -11.39 23.59 0.76
C GLY A 140 -11.67 24.18 2.14
N ASN A 141 -12.04 25.46 2.16
CA ASN A 141 -12.33 26.19 3.38
C ASN A 141 -13.65 25.69 4.00
N VAL A 142 -13.62 25.43 5.30
CA VAL A 142 -14.80 25.15 6.12
C VAL A 142 -14.98 26.29 7.10
N LEU A 143 -16.13 26.96 7.04
CA LEU A 143 -16.56 27.95 8.01
C LEU A 143 -17.27 27.26 9.16
N MET A 144 -16.81 27.50 10.39
CA MET A 144 -17.49 27.12 11.61
C MET A 144 -18.28 28.30 12.15
N LYS A 145 -19.55 28.08 12.47
CA LYS A 145 -20.40 29.03 13.19
C LYS A 145 -20.78 28.42 14.54
N ALA A 146 -20.36 29.05 15.63
CA ALA A 146 -20.72 28.62 16.97
C ALA A 146 -21.87 29.45 17.53
N LYS A 147 -22.80 28.81 18.25
CA LYS A 147 -23.89 29.44 19.00
C LYS A 147 -23.76 29.04 20.47
N GLY A 148 -23.67 30.02 21.38
CA GLY A 148 -23.60 29.82 22.82
C GLY A 148 -24.89 30.25 23.50
N PHE A 149 -25.60 29.32 24.12
CA PHE A 149 -26.84 29.56 24.85
C PHE A 149 -26.55 29.58 26.35
N LEU A 150 -26.60 30.78 26.94
CA LEU A 150 -26.42 30.98 28.38
C LEU A 150 -27.70 30.65 29.14
N ASN A 151 -27.58 30.28 30.41
CA ASN A 151 -28.72 30.02 31.31
C ASN A 151 -29.38 31.32 31.83
N ILE A 152 -29.32 32.38 31.03
CA ILE A 152 -29.96 33.67 31.27
C ILE A 152 -30.75 34.05 30.01
N PRO A 153 -31.93 34.68 30.14
CA PRO A 153 -32.81 34.97 29.00
C PRO A 153 -32.22 36.09 28.12
N ARG A 154 -31.39 35.70 27.15
CA ARG A 154 -30.75 36.60 26.18
C ARG A 154 -30.58 35.92 24.82
N PRO A 155 -30.33 36.68 23.73
CA PRO A 155 -29.96 36.10 22.45
C PRO A 155 -28.68 35.24 22.56
N PRO A 156 -28.55 34.17 21.75
CA PRO A 156 -27.36 33.36 21.75
C PRO A 156 -26.13 34.18 21.36
N LEU A 157 -25.00 33.89 22.01
CA LEU A 157 -23.70 34.38 21.59
C LEU A 157 -23.36 33.72 20.24
N GLU A 158 -22.79 34.48 19.30
CA GLU A 158 -22.33 33.92 18.03
C GLU A 158 -20.86 34.26 17.81
N CYS A 159 -20.09 33.27 17.35
CA CYS A 159 -18.74 33.52 16.85
C CYS A 159 -18.44 32.61 15.66
N TYR A 160 -17.42 32.97 14.88
CA TYR A 160 -17.07 32.31 13.64
C TYR A 160 -15.57 32.04 13.61
N ASN A 161 -15.18 30.93 13.00
CA ASN A 161 -13.80 30.64 12.66
C ASN A 161 -13.75 29.75 11.43
N LYS A 162 -12.57 29.49 10.86
CA LYS A 162 -12.39 28.66 9.68
C LYS A 162 -11.23 27.69 9.86
N PHE A 163 -11.28 26.62 9.09
CA PHE A 163 -10.15 25.73 8.84
C PHE A 163 -10.21 25.23 7.40
N TYR A 164 -9.20 24.48 6.99
CA TYR A 164 -9.07 23.96 5.65
C TYR A 164 -9.06 22.43 5.68
N ILE A 165 -9.76 21.80 4.74
CA ILE A 165 -9.62 20.36 4.46
C ILE A 165 -8.89 20.20 3.14
N GLU A 166 -7.78 19.48 3.17
CA GLU A 166 -6.96 19.22 1.99
C GLU A 166 -6.72 17.72 1.80
N GLU A 167 -6.42 17.33 0.56
CA GLU A 167 -5.94 15.98 0.32
C GLU A 167 -4.46 15.86 0.62
N LYS A 168 -4.07 14.76 1.26
CA LYS A 168 -2.67 14.49 1.50
C LYS A 168 -1.97 14.13 0.18
N THR A 169 -1.09 15.01 -0.26
CA THR A 169 -0.18 14.69 -1.36
C THR A 169 0.83 13.63 -0.88
N PRO A 170 1.05 12.52 -1.60
CA PRO A 170 2.06 11.54 -1.23
C PRO A 170 3.44 12.18 -1.12
N ALA A 171 4.21 11.78 -0.11
CA ALA A 171 5.62 12.16 -0.03
C ALA A 171 6.49 11.37 -1.02
N PHE A 172 5.96 10.26 -1.54
CA PHE A 172 6.65 9.35 -2.43
C PHE A 172 5.82 8.95 -3.66
N SER A 173 6.46 8.98 -4.82
CA SER A 173 5.95 8.40 -6.06
C SER A 173 6.68 7.10 -6.35
N ILE A 174 5.93 6.04 -6.68
CA ILE A 174 6.51 4.76 -7.11
C ILE A 174 7.38 5.02 -8.37
N PRO A 175 8.65 4.61 -8.39
CA PRO A 175 9.47 4.66 -9.59
C PRO A 175 8.79 3.87 -10.71
N LYS A 176 8.58 4.52 -11.86
CA LYS A 176 7.99 3.88 -13.02
C LYS A 176 8.79 2.63 -13.40
N GLY A 177 8.11 1.50 -13.56
CA GLY A 177 8.70 0.20 -13.89
C GLY A 177 9.36 -0.54 -12.72
N LEU A 178 9.19 -0.06 -11.47
CA LEU A 178 9.62 -0.79 -10.28
C LEU A 178 9.01 -2.19 -10.29
N SER A 179 9.84 -3.22 -10.25
CA SER A 179 9.44 -4.62 -10.31
C SER A 179 10.11 -5.39 -9.18
N VAL A 180 9.34 -5.93 -8.24
CA VAL A 180 9.90 -6.63 -7.05
C VAL A 180 9.34 -8.04 -6.92
N ILE A 181 10.14 -8.91 -6.30
CA ILE A 181 9.72 -10.27 -5.95
C ILE A 181 9.14 -10.27 -4.53
N GLY A 182 7.94 -10.82 -4.36
CA GLY A 182 7.27 -10.99 -3.08
C GLY A 182 7.61 -12.31 -2.40
N ILE A 183 7.75 -12.26 -1.08
CA ILE A 183 7.82 -13.41 -0.18
C ILE A 183 6.71 -13.23 0.88
N ASP A 184 5.49 -13.59 0.49
CA ASP A 184 4.29 -13.58 1.35
C ASP A 184 4.06 -14.96 1.96
N THR A 185 4.86 -15.30 2.97
CA THR A 185 4.70 -16.54 3.74
C THR A 185 5.04 -16.31 5.21
N ILE A 186 4.26 -16.94 6.08
CA ILE A 186 4.48 -16.94 7.53
C ILE A 186 5.64 -17.86 7.93
N ASP A 187 5.90 -18.89 7.11
CA ASP A 187 6.96 -19.86 7.37
C ASP A 187 8.34 -19.23 7.20
N LEU A 188 9.32 -19.74 7.94
CA LEU A 188 10.73 -19.46 7.67
C LEU A 188 11.12 -20.03 6.30
N VAL A 189 11.85 -19.23 5.53
CA VAL A 189 12.40 -19.63 4.23
C VAL A 189 13.81 -20.20 4.38
N SER A 190 14.56 -19.73 5.37
CA SER A 190 15.93 -20.11 5.70
C SER A 190 16.22 -21.61 5.90
N PRO A 191 15.34 -22.42 6.50
CA PRO A 191 15.60 -23.86 6.63
C PRO A 191 15.33 -24.64 5.33
N ARG A 192 14.79 -24.00 4.28
CA ARG A 192 14.38 -24.68 3.05
C ARG A 192 15.49 -24.63 2.02
N SER A 193 15.60 -25.71 1.26
CA SER A 193 16.34 -25.69 0.00
C SER A 193 15.48 -25.10 -1.11
N ILE A 194 16.09 -24.28 -1.97
CA ILE A 194 15.48 -23.73 -3.18
C ILE A 194 16.24 -24.21 -4.40
N LEU A 195 15.69 -24.02 -5.59
CA LEU A 195 16.47 -24.19 -6.82
C LEU A 195 17.21 -22.90 -7.14
N SER A 196 18.48 -22.98 -7.52
CA SER A 196 19.22 -21.88 -8.13
C SER A 196 18.70 -21.63 -9.56
N PRO A 197 19.03 -20.49 -10.17
CA PRO A 197 18.71 -20.25 -11.58
C PRO A 197 19.24 -21.31 -12.54
N GLU A 198 20.30 -22.04 -12.17
CA GLU A 198 20.86 -23.15 -12.94
C GLU A 198 20.19 -24.51 -12.65
N GLY A 199 19.13 -24.53 -11.82
CA GLY A 199 18.41 -25.75 -11.44
C GLY A 199 19.10 -26.59 -10.38
N LYS A 200 20.13 -26.08 -9.69
CA LYS A 200 20.79 -26.78 -8.59
C LYS A 200 20.03 -26.56 -7.29
N VAL A 201 19.91 -27.58 -6.45
CA VAL A 201 19.38 -27.43 -5.09
C VAL A 201 20.41 -26.65 -4.27
N VAL A 202 20.01 -25.52 -3.71
CA VAL A 202 20.84 -24.59 -2.94
C VAL A 202 20.09 -24.11 -1.70
N ASP A 203 20.78 -23.39 -0.82
CA ASP A 203 20.16 -22.75 0.34
C ASP A 203 19.52 -21.40 -0.03
N TRP A 204 18.78 -20.83 0.93
CA TRP A 204 18.07 -19.57 0.76
C TRP A 204 18.99 -18.35 0.56
N ASN A 205 20.29 -18.43 0.87
CA ASN A 205 21.23 -17.33 0.66
C ASN A 205 21.37 -16.98 -0.82
N GLU A 206 20.95 -17.88 -1.71
CA GLU A 206 20.96 -17.70 -3.16
C GLU A 206 19.71 -16.97 -3.70
N ILE A 207 18.73 -16.64 -2.85
CA ILE A 207 17.55 -15.84 -3.24
C ILE A 207 17.92 -14.54 -3.99
N PRO A 208 18.93 -13.74 -3.57
CA PRO A 208 19.36 -12.56 -4.31
C PRO A 208 19.78 -12.84 -5.75
N ARG A 209 20.27 -14.05 -6.08
CA ARG A 209 20.60 -14.40 -7.48
C ARG A 209 19.36 -14.52 -8.34
N TRP A 210 18.21 -14.90 -7.78
CA TRP A 210 16.95 -14.87 -8.52
C TRP A 210 16.54 -13.45 -8.89
N VAL A 211 16.74 -12.48 -8.00
CA VAL A 211 16.46 -11.05 -8.27
C VAL A 211 17.25 -10.58 -9.49
N ASP A 212 18.56 -10.85 -9.51
CA ASP A 212 19.43 -10.53 -10.64
C ASP A 212 19.01 -11.29 -11.92
N PHE A 213 18.68 -12.58 -11.77
CA PHE A 213 18.38 -13.48 -12.88
C PHE A 213 17.08 -13.09 -13.61
N VAL A 214 16.01 -12.78 -12.89
CA VAL A 214 14.76 -12.27 -13.47
C VAL A 214 14.76 -10.76 -13.67
N SER A 215 15.84 -10.09 -13.25
CA SER A 215 16.03 -8.63 -13.33
C SER A 215 14.92 -7.83 -12.64
N ALA A 216 14.54 -8.31 -11.46
CA ALA A 216 13.77 -7.57 -10.49
C ALA A 216 14.66 -6.51 -9.81
N ASP A 217 14.05 -5.44 -9.32
CA ASP A 217 14.72 -4.34 -8.62
C ASP A 217 14.92 -4.64 -7.12
N GLY A 218 14.32 -5.72 -6.62
CA GLY A 218 14.32 -6.00 -5.19
C GLY A 218 13.39 -7.11 -4.72
N ILE A 219 13.29 -7.23 -3.39
CA ILE A 219 12.41 -8.17 -2.70
C ILE A 219 11.55 -7.43 -1.69
N PHE A 220 10.27 -7.77 -1.65
CA PHE A 220 9.39 -7.38 -0.56
C PHE A 220 9.01 -8.66 0.23
N MET A 221 9.07 -8.62 1.56
CA MET A 221 8.84 -9.81 2.39
C MET A 221 7.95 -9.52 3.61
N LEU A 222 7.06 -10.47 3.93
CA LEU A 222 6.36 -10.49 5.21
C LEU A 222 7.38 -10.78 6.32
N GLY A 223 7.71 -9.78 7.13
CA GLY A 223 8.73 -9.91 8.18
C GLY A 223 8.17 -9.88 9.60
N GLY A 224 7.05 -9.18 9.81
CA GLY A 224 6.38 -9.10 11.11
C GLY A 224 5.19 -10.04 11.20
N VAL A 225 5.37 -11.17 11.89
CA VAL A 225 4.33 -12.18 12.14
C VAL A 225 4.27 -12.51 13.63
N THR A 226 3.07 -12.69 14.14
CA THR A 226 2.81 -13.21 15.49
C THR A 226 2.15 -14.58 15.35
N ALA A 227 2.82 -15.63 15.84
CA ALA A 227 2.32 -17.00 15.83
C ALA A 227 1.82 -17.37 17.23
N THR A 228 0.50 -17.39 17.42
CA THR A 228 -0.10 -17.64 18.72
C THR A 228 -0.03 -19.11 19.15
N TYR A 229 0.29 -20.01 18.23
CA TYR A 229 0.51 -21.42 18.51
C TYR A 229 1.94 -21.75 19.01
N ASP A 230 2.85 -20.78 18.99
CA ASP A 230 4.20 -20.92 19.55
C ASP A 230 4.19 -20.51 21.03
N GLU A 231 4.58 -21.44 21.92
CA GLU A 231 4.61 -21.21 23.37
C GLU A 231 5.56 -20.08 23.79
N ARG A 232 6.49 -19.68 22.92
CA ARG A 232 7.44 -18.58 23.15
C ARG A 232 6.83 -17.21 22.87
N THR A 233 5.65 -17.16 22.24
CA THR A 233 4.93 -15.93 21.94
C THR A 233 4.24 -15.41 23.19
N SER A 234 4.52 -14.16 23.56
CA SER A 234 3.91 -13.48 24.71
C SER A 234 3.68 -11.99 24.41
N LEU A 235 3.08 -11.24 25.33
CA LEU A 235 3.01 -9.77 25.19
C LEU A 235 4.39 -9.10 25.18
N ASP A 236 5.38 -9.67 25.88
CA ASP A 236 6.74 -9.13 25.90
C ASP A 236 7.54 -9.57 24.68
N ASN A 237 7.19 -10.72 24.11
CA ASN A 237 7.82 -11.27 22.91
C ASN A 237 6.76 -11.67 21.86
N PRO A 238 6.11 -10.69 21.21
CA PRO A 238 4.93 -10.95 20.38
C PRO A 238 5.27 -11.37 18.95
N TRP A 239 6.53 -11.27 18.54
CA TRP A 239 6.96 -11.48 17.16
C TRP A 239 7.72 -12.79 17.02
N MET A 240 7.57 -13.43 15.86
CA MET A 240 8.48 -14.49 15.43
C MET A 240 9.85 -13.88 15.13
N ASN A 241 10.71 -13.80 16.14
CA ASN A 241 12.01 -13.14 16.04
C ASN A 241 12.91 -13.75 14.96
N GLU A 242 12.78 -15.05 14.68
CA GLU A 242 13.47 -15.72 13.59
C GLU A 242 13.04 -15.16 12.24
N LYS A 243 11.75 -14.85 12.05
CA LYS A 243 11.20 -14.28 10.81
C LYS A 243 11.67 -12.84 10.62
N VAL A 244 11.66 -12.06 11.70
CA VAL A 244 12.20 -10.69 11.71
C VAL A 244 13.68 -10.72 11.34
N SER A 245 14.47 -11.58 11.98
CA SER A 245 15.91 -11.71 11.73
C SER A 245 16.22 -12.20 10.31
N GLU A 246 15.46 -13.18 9.80
CA GLU A 246 15.54 -13.66 8.42
C GLU A 246 15.29 -12.53 7.42
N SER A 247 14.24 -11.72 7.63
CA SER A 247 13.91 -10.60 6.76
C SER A 247 15.01 -9.53 6.73
N LEU A 248 15.60 -9.20 7.89
CA LEU A 248 16.68 -8.22 7.98
C LEU A 248 17.99 -8.75 7.36
N SER A 249 18.30 -10.02 7.56
CA SER A 249 19.46 -10.65 6.90
C SER A 249 19.31 -10.66 5.38
N LEU A 250 18.10 -10.88 4.87
CA LEU A 250 17.85 -10.79 3.43
C LEU A 250 17.95 -9.35 2.93
N ALA A 251 17.44 -8.38 3.69
CA ALA A 251 17.54 -6.96 3.37
C ALA A 251 19.00 -6.53 3.18
N ASP A 252 19.90 -6.94 4.07
CA ASP A 252 21.33 -6.66 3.97
C ASP A 252 21.93 -7.22 2.68
N LYS A 253 21.63 -8.49 2.35
CA LYS A 253 22.13 -9.14 1.13
C LYS A 253 21.63 -8.45 -0.14
N ILE A 254 20.35 -8.07 -0.17
CA ILE A 254 19.75 -7.37 -1.31
C ILE A 254 20.37 -5.98 -1.48
N LYS A 255 20.57 -5.25 -0.37
CA LYS A 255 21.23 -3.93 -0.41
C LYS A 255 22.70 -4.03 -0.84
N GLN A 256 23.44 -5.05 -0.42
CA GLN A 256 24.84 -5.27 -0.85
C GLN A 256 24.97 -5.40 -2.37
N LYS A 257 23.91 -5.90 -3.04
CA LYS A 257 23.80 -5.97 -4.50
C LYS A 257 23.13 -4.76 -5.15
N GLY A 258 22.86 -3.69 -4.39
CA GLY A 258 22.21 -2.47 -4.90
C GLY A 258 20.69 -2.58 -5.07
N GLY A 259 20.07 -3.70 -4.71
CA GLY A 259 18.63 -3.90 -4.78
C GLY A 259 17.85 -3.19 -3.68
N LYS A 260 16.53 -3.15 -3.83
CA LYS A 260 15.61 -2.57 -2.83
C LYS A 260 14.96 -3.67 -2.00
N PHE A 261 14.81 -3.43 -0.70
CA PHE A 261 14.09 -4.35 0.18
C PHE A 261 12.87 -3.68 0.82
N GLY A 262 11.72 -4.32 0.70
CA GLY A 262 10.49 -3.96 1.42
C GLY A 262 10.17 -4.98 2.49
N VAL A 263 9.70 -4.54 3.65
CA VAL A 263 9.23 -5.44 4.71
C VAL A 263 7.88 -4.97 5.22
N TRP A 264 6.96 -5.90 5.47
CA TRP A 264 5.69 -5.55 6.10
C TRP A 264 5.35 -6.39 7.32
N ILE A 265 4.42 -5.85 8.12
CA ILE A 265 3.90 -6.45 9.34
C ILE A 265 2.44 -6.85 9.09
N LYS A 266 2.10 -8.10 9.43
CA LYS A 266 0.71 -8.54 9.56
C LYS A 266 0.17 -8.00 10.89
N ALA A 267 -0.66 -6.96 10.82
CA ALA A 267 -0.85 -6.06 11.95
C ALA A 267 -1.89 -6.57 12.97
N LEU A 268 -3.17 -6.67 12.62
CA LEU A 268 -4.22 -7.02 13.59
C LEU A 268 -4.65 -8.50 13.51
N LYS A 269 -4.44 -9.17 12.38
CA LYS A 269 -4.71 -10.60 12.22
C LYS A 269 -3.46 -11.43 12.53
N LEU A 270 -3.50 -12.22 13.60
CA LEU A 270 -2.43 -13.11 14.05
C LEU A 270 -2.57 -14.51 13.44
N GLU A 271 -1.50 -15.32 13.51
CA GLU A 271 -1.52 -16.71 13.07
C GLU A 271 -1.82 -17.65 14.24
N GLY A 272 -2.82 -18.51 14.09
CA GLY A 272 -3.28 -19.42 15.15
C GLY A 272 -4.63 -19.02 15.77
N SER A 273 -4.99 -19.66 16.88
CA SER A 273 -6.31 -19.54 17.54
C SER A 273 -6.21 -19.37 19.06
N TYR A 274 -5.13 -18.75 19.54
CA TYR A 274 -4.78 -18.67 20.97
C TYR A 274 -4.48 -17.21 21.39
N LEU A 275 -5.20 -16.26 20.80
CA LEU A 275 -4.98 -14.83 21.02
C LEU A 275 -5.20 -14.40 22.48
N GLU A 276 -6.31 -14.83 23.10
CA GLU A 276 -6.64 -14.48 24.48
C GLU A 276 -5.64 -15.09 25.49
N SER A 277 -5.09 -16.28 25.23
CA SER A 277 -4.10 -16.90 26.14
C SER A 277 -2.76 -16.19 26.16
N ILE A 278 -2.44 -15.42 25.11
CA ILE A 278 -1.26 -14.53 25.08
C ILE A 278 -1.51 -13.27 25.90
N GLY A 279 -2.78 -12.89 26.10
CA GLY A 279 -3.18 -11.68 26.81
C GLY A 279 -3.59 -10.51 25.92
N TYR A 280 -3.83 -10.75 24.63
CA TYR A 280 -4.44 -9.75 23.74
C TYR A 280 -5.96 -9.68 23.92
N MET A 281 -6.52 -8.52 23.64
CA MET A 281 -7.96 -8.32 23.53
C MET A 281 -8.46 -8.77 22.15
N PRO A 282 -9.38 -9.73 22.05
CA PRO A 282 -9.94 -10.15 20.77
C PRO A 282 -10.88 -9.08 20.21
N SER A 283 -10.92 -8.93 18.88
CA SER A 283 -11.96 -8.17 18.19
C SER A 283 -13.29 -8.93 18.26
N TRP A 284 -14.38 -8.22 18.53
CA TRP A 284 -15.72 -8.77 18.62
C TRP A 284 -16.43 -8.61 17.29
N TYR A 285 -17.15 -9.65 16.88
CA TYR A 285 -17.88 -9.63 15.62
C TYR A 285 -19.27 -10.25 15.68
N LEU A 286 -20.12 -9.84 14.72
CA LEU A 286 -21.45 -10.39 14.51
C LEU A 286 -21.47 -11.45 13.42
N LEU A 287 -22.02 -12.62 13.76
CA LEU A 287 -22.34 -13.67 12.79
C LEU A 287 -23.73 -14.21 13.09
N ASN A 288 -24.64 -14.15 12.11
CA ASN A 288 -26.03 -14.60 12.26
C ASN A 288 -26.73 -14.01 13.50
N ASN A 289 -26.57 -12.70 13.73
CA ASN A 289 -27.07 -11.96 14.90
C ASN A 289 -26.58 -12.50 16.26
N LYS A 290 -25.49 -13.28 16.28
CA LYS A 290 -24.82 -13.73 17.50
C LYS A 290 -23.51 -13.01 17.68
N GLN A 291 -23.22 -12.68 18.93
CA GLN A 291 -21.92 -12.20 19.38
C GLN A 291 -20.89 -13.31 19.26
N ASN A 292 -19.74 -12.99 18.69
CA ASN A 292 -18.58 -13.85 18.66
C ASN A 292 -17.33 -13.02 18.99
N LYS A 293 -16.31 -13.69 19.52
CA LYS A 293 -14.95 -13.14 19.66
C LYS A 293 -14.06 -13.81 18.63
N SER A 294 -13.15 -13.05 18.04
CA SER A 294 -12.17 -13.62 17.12
C SER A 294 -11.03 -14.29 17.87
N ASP A 295 -10.68 -15.51 17.48
CA ASP A 295 -9.52 -16.22 18.03
C ASP A 295 -8.18 -15.77 17.40
N SER A 296 -8.24 -14.91 16.38
CA SER A 296 -7.06 -14.50 15.58
C SER A 296 -6.99 -13.00 15.27
N VAL A 297 -8.04 -12.22 15.48
CA VAL A 297 -8.06 -10.78 15.20
C VAL A 297 -8.01 -10.01 16.51
N VAL A 298 -7.00 -9.16 16.67
CA VAL A 298 -6.83 -8.27 17.83
C VAL A 298 -7.73 -7.05 17.70
N SER A 299 -8.34 -6.65 18.82
CA SER A 299 -9.15 -5.43 18.92
C SER A 299 -8.33 -4.18 18.61
N LEU A 300 -8.98 -3.19 17.98
CA LEU A 300 -8.41 -1.85 17.82
C LEU A 300 -8.18 -1.10 19.14
N ASN A 301 -8.84 -1.52 20.23
CA ASN A 301 -8.64 -0.98 21.58
C ASN A 301 -7.40 -1.56 22.29
N ASP A 302 -6.71 -2.55 21.71
CA ASP A 302 -5.54 -3.16 22.34
C ASP A 302 -4.28 -2.27 22.20
N GLU A 303 -4.05 -1.44 23.22
CA GLU A 303 -2.88 -0.57 23.29
C GLU A 303 -1.54 -1.33 23.39
N ASN A 304 -1.53 -2.60 23.85
CA ASN A 304 -0.31 -3.41 23.82
C ASN A 304 0.07 -3.71 22.37
N ARG A 305 -0.90 -4.18 21.58
CA ARG A 305 -0.70 -4.50 20.17
C ARG A 305 -0.26 -3.28 19.39
N LYS A 306 -0.90 -2.13 19.60
CA LYS A 306 -0.51 -0.86 18.97
C LYS A 306 0.94 -0.49 19.25
N ARG A 307 1.35 -0.53 20.52
CA ARG A 307 2.74 -0.22 20.93
C ARG A 307 3.76 -1.19 20.33
N GLN A 308 3.44 -2.48 20.27
CA GLN A 308 4.33 -3.47 19.67
C GLN A 308 4.48 -3.26 18.16
N ILE A 309 3.39 -2.94 17.45
CA ILE A 309 3.43 -2.60 16.01
C ILE A 309 4.31 -1.36 15.82
N ILE A 310 4.11 -0.29 16.59
CA ILE A 310 4.95 0.92 16.54
C ILE A 310 6.42 0.58 16.74
N SER A 311 6.74 -0.28 17.71
CA SER A 311 8.12 -0.69 18.01
C SER A 311 8.78 -1.41 16.84
N LEU A 312 8.14 -2.45 16.28
CA LEU A 312 8.68 -3.20 15.15
C LEU A 312 8.72 -2.36 13.87
N PHE A 313 7.67 -1.57 13.61
CA PHE A 313 7.61 -0.69 12.46
C PHE A 313 8.71 0.38 12.50
N SER A 314 8.99 0.93 13.70
CA SER A 314 10.10 1.86 13.94
C SER A 314 11.46 1.20 13.73
N SER A 315 11.65 -0.06 14.13
CA SER A 315 12.92 -0.77 13.90
C SER A 315 13.20 -0.96 12.39
N PHE A 316 12.17 -1.28 11.60
CA PHE A 316 12.27 -1.34 10.14
C PHE A 316 12.52 0.04 9.50
N MET A 317 11.83 1.08 9.98
CA MET A 317 12.07 2.46 9.54
C MET A 317 13.51 2.90 9.77
N ASN A 318 14.11 2.52 10.90
CA ASN A 318 15.48 2.90 11.25
C ASN A 318 16.57 2.00 10.66
N ASN A 319 16.23 0.81 10.15
CA ASN A 319 17.21 -0.11 9.57
C ASN A 319 17.71 0.37 8.20
N GLY A 320 18.99 0.67 8.05
CA GLY A 320 19.54 1.23 6.80
C GLY A 320 19.44 0.32 5.56
N SER A 321 19.12 -0.96 5.70
CA SER A 321 18.99 -1.92 4.60
C SER A 321 17.56 -2.12 4.10
N VAL A 322 16.58 -1.64 4.86
CA VAL A 322 15.18 -1.62 4.46
C VAL A 322 14.88 -0.33 3.69
N ALA A 323 14.36 -0.44 2.48
CA ALA A 323 13.97 0.70 1.64
C ALA A 323 12.49 1.08 1.79
N TYR A 324 11.62 0.11 2.08
CA TYR A 324 10.17 0.29 2.20
C TYR A 324 9.65 -0.45 3.44
N VAL A 325 8.69 0.14 4.15
CA VAL A 325 8.07 -0.49 5.32
C VAL A 325 6.56 -0.51 5.13
N GLY A 326 5.90 -1.60 5.44
CA GLY A 326 4.47 -1.72 5.22
C GLY A 326 3.66 -2.40 6.32
N LEU A 327 2.35 -2.30 6.16
CA LEU A 327 1.35 -2.93 7.01
C LEU A 327 0.40 -3.78 6.14
N SER A 328 -0.24 -4.77 6.74
CA SER A 328 -1.36 -5.51 6.13
C SER A 328 -2.34 -5.97 7.21
N HIS A 329 -3.54 -6.39 6.79
CA HIS A 329 -4.58 -6.90 7.70
C HIS A 329 -4.92 -5.92 8.83
N MET A 330 -5.10 -4.65 8.46
CA MET A 330 -5.61 -3.60 9.35
C MET A 330 -7.14 -3.48 9.27
N PHE A 331 -7.74 -3.86 8.14
CA PHE A 331 -9.17 -3.79 7.91
C PHE A 331 -9.79 -5.17 8.02
N ASN A 332 -10.88 -5.23 8.78
CA ASN A 332 -11.73 -6.40 8.90
C ASN A 332 -13.08 -6.12 8.21
N PRO A 333 -13.81 -7.16 7.76
CA PRO A 333 -15.12 -6.99 7.17
C PRO A 333 -16.12 -6.23 8.06
N HIS A 334 -17.19 -5.71 7.44
CA HIS A 334 -18.30 -5.04 8.12
C HIS A 334 -19.10 -6.00 9.00
N ASN A 335 -18.55 -6.27 10.17
CA ASN A 335 -19.13 -6.96 11.31
C ASN A 335 -18.13 -7.13 12.46
N TYR A 336 -16.84 -6.78 12.28
CA TYR A 336 -15.79 -6.79 13.31
C TYR A 336 -15.62 -5.45 14.03
N ASP A 337 -14.87 -5.47 15.14
CA ASP A 337 -14.45 -4.32 15.95
C ASP A 337 -15.61 -3.63 16.69
N ILE A 338 -16.67 -4.39 16.97
CA ILE A 338 -17.89 -3.86 17.60
C ILE A 338 -17.61 -3.47 19.06
N GLU A 339 -16.59 -4.03 19.69
CA GLU A 339 -16.13 -3.64 21.04
C GLU A 339 -15.74 -2.15 21.16
N LEU A 340 -15.63 -1.44 20.04
CA LEU A 340 -15.52 0.02 20.01
C LEU A 340 -16.80 0.76 20.44
N PHE A 341 -17.88 0.05 20.79
CA PHE A 341 -19.17 0.64 21.17
C PHE A 341 -19.07 1.68 22.29
N ASP A 342 -18.22 1.49 23.30
CA ASP A 342 -18.11 2.43 24.42
C ASP A 342 -17.53 3.78 23.94
N LEU A 343 -16.55 3.72 23.03
CA LEU A 343 -15.96 4.90 22.42
C LEU A 343 -16.97 5.60 21.50
N PHE A 344 -17.70 4.84 20.68
CA PHE A 344 -18.74 5.41 19.81
C PHE A 344 -19.87 6.08 20.61
N VAL A 345 -20.40 5.40 21.64
CA VAL A 345 -21.43 5.93 22.54
C VAL A 345 -20.97 7.23 23.17
N LYS A 346 -19.74 7.26 23.67
CA LYS A 346 -19.14 8.45 24.29
C LYS A 346 -19.02 9.62 23.31
N GLU A 347 -18.53 9.37 22.11
CA GLU A 347 -18.26 10.42 21.11
C GLU A 347 -19.52 10.97 20.43
N PHE A 348 -20.54 10.13 20.26
CA PHE A 348 -21.79 10.52 19.63
C PHE A 348 -22.92 10.85 20.61
N HIS A 349 -22.66 10.73 21.92
CA HIS A 349 -23.66 10.91 22.97
C HIS A 349 -24.91 10.07 22.72
N VAL A 350 -24.71 8.81 22.32
CA VAL A 350 -25.79 7.85 22.13
C VAL A 350 -26.51 7.68 23.47
N ALA A 351 -27.85 7.78 23.45
CA ALA A 351 -28.63 7.55 24.65
C ALA A 351 -28.41 6.13 25.16
N VAL A 352 -27.97 5.99 26.41
CA VAL A 352 -27.71 4.71 27.07
C VAL A 352 -28.47 4.61 28.39
N PRO A 353 -28.70 3.39 28.92
CA PRO A 353 -29.33 3.22 30.23
C PRO A 353 -28.53 3.90 31.35
N PRO A 354 -29.16 4.38 32.44
CA PRO A 354 -28.46 5.01 33.56
C PRO A 354 -27.38 4.14 34.22
N SER A 355 -27.50 2.81 34.09
CA SER A 355 -26.53 1.84 34.61
C SER A 355 -25.37 1.54 33.66
N TRP A 356 -25.26 2.21 32.50
CA TRP A 356 -24.28 1.92 31.46
C TRP A 356 -22.86 1.75 32.00
N ASP A 357 -22.35 2.70 32.76
CA ASP A 357 -20.96 2.66 33.27
C ASP A 357 -20.69 1.50 34.22
N SER A 358 -21.73 1.01 34.91
CA SER A 358 -21.65 -0.14 35.83
C SER A 358 -22.03 -1.48 35.18
N MET A 359 -22.48 -1.45 33.93
CA MET A 359 -23.00 -2.61 33.21
C MET A 359 -21.85 -3.50 32.73
N GLN A 360 -22.01 -4.83 32.85
CA GLN A 360 -21.03 -5.77 32.29
C GLN A 360 -20.97 -5.62 30.76
N GLU A 361 -19.78 -5.81 30.20
CA GLU A 361 -19.47 -5.61 28.78
C GLU A 361 -20.41 -6.38 27.84
N VAL A 362 -20.78 -7.61 28.19
CA VAL A 362 -21.72 -8.44 27.42
C VAL A 362 -23.10 -7.80 27.26
N TYR A 363 -23.59 -7.10 28.29
CA TYR A 363 -24.89 -6.42 28.23
C TYR A 363 -24.80 -5.09 27.47
N LYS A 364 -23.67 -4.37 27.59
CA LYS A 364 -23.40 -3.18 26.77
C LYS A 364 -23.35 -3.54 25.29
N PHE A 365 -22.63 -4.61 24.96
CA PHE A 365 -22.56 -5.13 23.61
C PHE A 365 -23.94 -5.51 23.09
N LYS A 366 -24.72 -6.28 23.86
CA LYS A 366 -26.08 -6.66 23.46
C LYS A 366 -26.94 -5.41 23.19
N TYR A 367 -26.91 -4.44 24.08
CA TYR A 367 -27.62 -3.17 23.89
C TYR A 367 -27.21 -2.48 22.59
N PHE A 368 -25.90 -2.44 22.32
CA PHE A 368 -25.36 -1.82 21.11
C PHE A 368 -25.79 -2.57 19.84
N VAL A 369 -25.74 -3.90 19.85
CA VAL A 369 -26.19 -4.72 18.72
C VAL A 369 -27.68 -4.56 18.46
N ASP A 370 -28.50 -4.45 19.50
CA ASP A 370 -29.94 -4.18 19.35
C ASP A 370 -30.18 -2.82 18.65
N LYS A 371 -29.28 -1.83 18.83
CA LYS A 371 -29.30 -0.55 18.09
C LYS A 371 -28.82 -0.69 16.64
N MET A 372 -27.86 -1.57 16.38
CA MET A 372 -27.35 -1.84 15.03
C MET A 372 -28.38 -2.50 14.09
N ILE A 373 -29.56 -2.89 14.60
CA ILE A 373 -30.71 -3.28 13.77
C ILE A 373 -31.19 -2.09 12.91
N ASP A 374 -31.04 -0.86 13.41
CA ASP A 374 -31.27 0.35 12.62
C ASP A 374 -30.12 0.55 11.62
N ALA A 375 -30.45 0.52 10.33
CA ALA A 375 -29.46 0.59 9.26
C ALA A 375 -28.67 1.91 9.28
N GLY A 376 -29.30 3.03 9.64
CA GLY A 376 -28.62 4.33 9.73
C GLY A 376 -27.63 4.38 10.90
N PHE A 377 -28.00 3.84 12.06
CA PHE A 377 -27.10 3.70 13.20
C PHE A 377 -25.89 2.82 12.85
N ALA A 378 -26.13 1.69 12.17
CA ALA A 378 -25.06 0.79 11.73
C ALA A 378 -24.13 1.46 10.72
N GLU A 379 -24.67 2.13 9.71
CA GLU A 379 -23.89 2.91 8.73
C GLU A 379 -23.01 3.95 9.42
N ASN A 380 -23.57 4.71 10.38
CA ASN A 380 -22.83 5.71 11.14
C ASN A 380 -21.68 5.09 11.94
N PHE A 381 -21.89 3.92 12.56
CA PHE A 381 -20.84 3.22 13.29
C PHE A 381 -19.71 2.77 12.36
N TRP A 382 -20.03 2.17 11.21
CA TRP A 382 -19.03 1.70 10.25
C TRP A 382 -18.25 2.85 9.62
N HIS A 383 -18.93 3.93 9.26
CA HIS A 383 -18.28 5.12 8.72
C HIS A 383 -17.40 5.81 9.79
N TRP A 384 -17.85 5.90 11.04
CA TRP A 384 -17.02 6.38 12.14
C TRP A 384 -15.78 5.51 12.38
N LYS A 385 -15.91 4.18 12.27
CA LYS A 385 -14.78 3.26 12.45
C LYS A 385 -13.62 3.59 11.51
N ASN A 386 -13.91 4.06 10.28
CA ASN A 386 -12.88 4.49 9.34
C ASN A 386 -12.04 5.67 9.87
N TYR A 387 -12.63 6.61 10.62
CA TYR A 387 -11.89 7.67 11.32
C TYR A 387 -10.99 7.13 12.44
N VAL A 388 -11.49 6.15 13.20
CA VAL A 388 -10.69 5.50 14.27
C VAL A 388 -9.50 4.75 13.69
N LEU A 389 -9.73 4.01 12.60
CA LEU A 389 -8.68 3.30 11.86
C LEU A 389 -7.66 4.27 11.26
N ALA A 390 -8.10 5.39 10.68
CA ALA A 390 -7.21 6.40 10.13
C ALA A 390 -6.27 6.94 11.20
N ASP A 391 -6.80 7.31 12.37
CA ASP A 391 -6.03 7.76 13.51
C ASP A 391 -5.06 6.68 14.03
N TYR A 392 -5.51 5.42 14.06
CA TYR A 392 -4.67 4.31 14.50
C TYR A 392 -3.45 4.13 13.59
N ILE A 393 -3.65 4.12 12.26
CA ILE A 393 -2.58 3.99 11.27
C ILE A 393 -1.65 5.22 11.31
N LYS A 394 -2.24 6.42 11.38
CA LYS A 394 -1.50 7.68 11.47
C LYS A 394 -0.62 7.74 12.72
N ASP A 395 -1.12 7.25 13.86
CA ASP A 395 -0.35 7.19 15.10
C ASP A 395 0.82 6.19 14.98
N ILE A 396 0.63 5.04 14.32
CA ILE A 396 1.72 4.11 14.01
C ILE A 396 2.81 4.81 13.20
N ILE A 397 2.44 5.39 12.05
CA ILE A 397 3.39 5.99 11.12
C ILE A 397 4.15 7.15 11.76
N ASN A 398 3.42 8.06 12.43
CA ASN A 398 4.03 9.25 13.05
C ASN A 398 4.97 8.89 14.20
N LYS A 399 4.57 7.97 15.10
CA LYS A 399 5.42 7.56 16.23
C LYS A 399 6.63 6.73 15.81
N SER A 400 6.61 6.15 14.62
CA SER A 400 7.76 5.44 14.03
C SER A 400 8.69 6.36 13.21
N GLY A 401 8.39 7.65 13.08
CA GLY A 401 9.27 8.68 12.51
C GLY A 401 9.15 8.93 11.00
N HIS A 402 8.37 8.14 10.26
CA HIS A 402 8.09 8.28 8.81
C HIS A 402 9.29 8.74 7.96
N SER A 403 10.44 8.05 8.07
CA SER A 403 11.68 8.42 7.35
C SER A 403 11.83 7.80 5.96
N LYS A 404 10.93 6.88 5.60
CA LYS A 404 10.95 6.10 4.35
C LYS A 404 9.52 5.89 3.83
N PRO A 405 9.35 5.53 2.55
CA PRO A 405 8.02 5.32 2.01
C PRO A 405 7.31 4.17 2.72
N VAL A 406 6.06 4.42 3.09
CA VAL A 406 5.15 3.47 3.73
C VAL A 406 4.24 2.83 2.70
N PHE A 407 4.08 1.51 2.73
CA PHE A 407 3.08 0.84 1.90
C PHE A 407 2.05 0.06 2.70
N TYR A 408 0.91 -0.20 2.07
CA TYR A 408 -0.06 -1.16 2.58
C TYR A 408 -0.21 -2.32 1.60
N TYR A 409 -0.14 -3.55 2.09
CA TYR A 409 -0.39 -4.74 1.28
C TYR A 409 -1.84 -5.17 1.47
N ALA A 410 -2.63 -5.07 0.40
CA ALA A 410 -4.06 -5.33 0.36
C ALA A 410 -4.40 -6.42 -0.64
N TYR A 411 -5.51 -7.12 -0.40
CA TYR A 411 -6.13 -7.97 -1.43
C TYR A 411 -7.18 -7.18 -2.20
N VAL A 412 -7.46 -7.59 -3.44
CA VAL A 412 -8.40 -6.87 -4.31
C VAL A 412 -9.85 -6.94 -3.81
N ASP A 413 -10.22 -8.04 -3.15
CA ASP A 413 -11.52 -8.22 -2.51
C ASP A 413 -11.74 -7.24 -1.34
N GLU A 414 -10.74 -7.04 -0.50
CA GLU A 414 -10.77 -6.04 0.60
C GLU A 414 -11.14 -4.65 0.10
N ILE A 415 -10.57 -4.24 -1.05
CA ILE A 415 -10.86 -2.95 -1.67
C ILE A 415 -12.23 -2.91 -2.36
N MET A 416 -12.65 -4.01 -2.99
CA MET A 416 -13.97 -4.07 -3.63
C MET A 416 -15.11 -4.04 -2.61
N ASP A 417 -14.92 -4.70 -1.45
CA ASP A 417 -15.92 -4.75 -0.38
C ASP A 417 -16.03 -3.42 0.37
N ASN A 418 -14.91 -2.69 0.49
CA ASN A 418 -14.88 -1.37 1.12
C ASN A 418 -13.91 -0.40 0.42
N PRO A 419 -14.38 0.30 -0.63
CA PRO A 419 -13.58 1.29 -1.36
C PRO A 419 -12.98 2.42 -0.52
N GLU A 420 -13.63 2.82 0.56
CA GLU A 420 -13.22 3.93 1.42
C GLU A 420 -11.85 3.69 2.07
N ILE A 421 -11.45 2.43 2.21
CA ILE A 421 -10.14 2.01 2.74
C ILE A 421 -8.98 2.74 2.04
N ILE A 422 -9.11 2.99 0.74
CA ILE A 422 -8.07 3.67 -0.04
C ILE A 422 -7.84 5.09 0.48
N GLN A 423 -8.92 5.85 0.67
CA GLN A 423 -8.83 7.21 1.21
C GLN A 423 -8.32 7.19 2.65
N VAL A 424 -8.79 6.24 3.48
CA VAL A 424 -8.30 6.05 4.86
C VAL A 424 -6.78 5.85 4.87
N LEU A 425 -6.28 4.90 4.07
CA LEU A 425 -4.86 4.58 3.99
C LEU A 425 -4.01 5.80 3.60
N PHE A 426 -4.36 6.48 2.51
CA PHE A 426 -3.57 7.59 1.99
C PHE A 426 -3.59 8.82 2.89
N ASN A 427 -4.73 9.16 3.49
CA ASN A 427 -4.80 10.28 4.43
C ASN A 427 -4.16 9.97 5.79
N SER A 428 -4.01 8.69 6.13
CA SER A 428 -3.24 8.25 7.30
C SER A 428 -1.73 8.34 7.13
N GLY A 429 -1.24 8.51 5.88
CA GLY A 429 0.18 8.62 5.57
C GLY A 429 0.81 7.40 4.92
N VAL A 430 0.00 6.44 4.44
CA VAL A 430 0.50 5.43 3.50
C VAL A 430 0.86 6.12 2.19
N ASP A 431 2.01 5.78 1.61
CA ASP A 431 2.48 6.41 0.37
C ASP A 431 1.94 5.67 -0.86
N PHE A 432 1.92 4.33 -0.83
CA PHE A 432 1.40 3.49 -1.90
C PHE A 432 0.77 2.18 -1.41
N ILE A 433 -0.01 1.52 -2.26
CA ILE A 433 -0.63 0.22 -1.98
C ILE A 433 -0.03 -0.84 -2.88
N VAL A 434 0.26 -2.02 -2.33
CA VAL A 434 0.48 -3.25 -3.11
C VAL A 434 -0.86 -3.97 -3.16
N LEU A 435 -1.49 -4.00 -4.33
CA LEU A 435 -2.81 -4.59 -4.54
C LEU A 435 -2.68 -5.99 -5.15
N ASN A 436 -2.92 -7.02 -4.36
CA ASN A 436 -2.82 -8.41 -4.76
C ASN A 436 -4.15 -8.95 -5.30
N PHE A 437 -4.15 -9.36 -6.57
CA PHE A 437 -5.27 -10.02 -7.23
C PHE A 437 -5.23 -11.52 -6.92
N ASN A 438 -6.18 -11.97 -6.10
CA ASN A 438 -6.40 -13.35 -5.68
C ASN A 438 -7.60 -14.01 -6.41
N VAL A 439 -7.90 -13.55 -7.63
CA VAL A 439 -9.06 -14.00 -8.41
C VAL A 439 -8.70 -15.09 -9.42
N ASN A 440 -9.70 -15.81 -9.96
CA ASN A 440 -9.47 -16.70 -11.09
C ASN A 440 -9.06 -15.87 -12.33
N PHE A 441 -8.22 -16.45 -13.20
CA PHE A 441 -7.80 -15.78 -14.44
C PHE A 441 -8.98 -15.28 -15.29
N ARG A 442 -10.08 -16.05 -15.34
CA ARG A 442 -11.29 -15.69 -16.10
C ARG A 442 -11.98 -14.44 -15.60
N ASP A 443 -11.82 -14.14 -14.31
CA ASP A 443 -12.53 -13.05 -13.63
C ASP A 443 -11.72 -11.75 -13.64
N ILE A 444 -10.45 -11.77 -14.08
CA ILE A 444 -9.56 -10.59 -14.07
C ILE A 444 -10.20 -9.40 -14.79
N ALA A 445 -10.74 -9.60 -15.99
CA ALA A 445 -11.34 -8.51 -16.77
C ALA A 445 -12.55 -7.90 -16.04
N ALA A 446 -13.44 -8.75 -15.51
CA ALA A 446 -14.60 -8.31 -14.74
C ALA A 446 -14.20 -7.59 -13.45
N THR A 447 -13.17 -8.08 -12.75
CA THR A 447 -12.61 -7.43 -11.56
C THR A 447 -12.03 -6.06 -11.89
N LEU A 448 -11.28 -5.94 -12.98
CA LEU A 448 -10.73 -4.65 -13.44
C LEU A 448 -11.83 -3.65 -13.81
N ASP A 449 -12.89 -4.09 -14.47
CA ASP A 449 -14.04 -3.23 -14.79
C ASP A 449 -14.79 -2.78 -13.53
N LYS A 450 -14.95 -3.67 -12.54
CA LYS A 450 -15.50 -3.30 -11.23
C LYS A 450 -14.62 -2.26 -10.52
N LEU A 451 -13.32 -2.51 -10.43
CA LEU A 451 -12.37 -1.58 -9.83
C LEU A 451 -12.41 -0.22 -10.52
N ARG A 452 -12.47 -0.17 -11.86
CA ARG A 452 -12.57 1.09 -12.59
C ARG A 452 -13.80 1.92 -12.21
N ASN A 453 -14.90 1.28 -11.81
CA ASN A 453 -16.15 1.94 -11.45
C ASN A 453 -16.22 2.35 -9.98
N ILE A 454 -15.23 1.99 -9.16
CA ILE A 454 -15.10 2.51 -7.81
C ILE A 454 -14.74 4.00 -7.92
N SER A 455 -15.58 4.87 -7.38
CA SER A 455 -15.24 6.30 -7.29
C SER A 455 -13.93 6.45 -6.50
N ASP A 456 -13.10 7.39 -6.91
CA ASP A 456 -11.86 7.78 -6.23
C ASP A 456 -10.66 6.82 -6.31
N ILE A 457 -10.80 5.54 -6.70
CA ILE A 457 -9.58 4.72 -6.91
C ILE A 457 -8.75 5.23 -8.09
N THR A 458 -9.42 5.85 -9.08
CA THR A 458 -8.80 6.37 -10.30
C THR A 458 -7.73 7.41 -10.04
N GLN A 459 -7.93 8.28 -9.06
CA GLN A 459 -6.95 9.31 -8.66
C GLN A 459 -5.73 8.74 -7.92
N TYR A 460 -5.79 7.49 -7.45
CA TYR A 460 -4.72 6.88 -6.67
C TYR A 460 -3.94 5.79 -7.39
N PHE A 461 -4.29 5.43 -8.62
CA PHE A 461 -3.63 4.31 -9.30
C PHE A 461 -2.15 4.52 -9.62
N ASN A 462 -1.69 5.77 -9.74
CA ASN A 462 -0.25 6.08 -9.78
C ASN A 462 0.49 5.79 -8.46
N ARG A 463 -0.25 5.43 -7.41
CA ARG A 463 0.20 4.99 -6.08
C ARG A 463 -0.17 3.53 -5.81
N ILE A 464 -0.50 2.76 -6.85
CA ILE A 464 -0.77 1.32 -6.73
C ILE A 464 0.31 0.54 -7.48
N MET A 465 0.91 -0.40 -6.77
CA MET A 465 1.71 -1.48 -7.33
C MET A 465 0.81 -2.72 -7.41
N ILE A 466 0.77 -3.36 -8.57
CA ILE A 466 -0.13 -4.51 -8.79
C ILE A 466 0.60 -5.82 -8.50
N SER A 467 -0.14 -6.82 -8.03
CA SER A 467 0.34 -8.18 -7.84
C SER A 467 -0.70 -9.19 -8.31
N TYR A 468 -0.25 -10.32 -8.87
CA TYR A 468 -1.09 -11.47 -9.16
C TYR A 468 -0.32 -12.73 -8.79
N GLU A 469 -0.95 -13.66 -8.06
CA GLU A 469 -0.28 -14.82 -7.49
C GLU A 469 -0.20 -16.05 -8.42
N ILE A 470 0.88 -16.84 -8.26
CA ILE A 470 1.00 -18.20 -8.78
C ILE A 470 0.07 -19.09 -7.97
N ASN A 471 -1.04 -19.41 -8.61
CA ASN A 471 -2.03 -20.33 -8.10
C ASN A 471 -2.50 -21.19 -9.28
N PHE A 472 -1.96 -22.41 -9.39
CA PHE A 472 -2.21 -23.26 -10.55
C PHE A 472 -3.71 -23.50 -10.79
N SER A 473 -4.51 -23.69 -9.75
CA SER A 473 -5.97 -23.87 -9.88
C SER A 473 -6.71 -22.64 -10.43
N ASN A 474 -6.18 -21.43 -10.20
CA ASN A 474 -6.74 -20.19 -10.76
C ASN A 474 -6.30 -19.94 -12.20
N LEU A 475 -5.21 -20.58 -12.63
CA LEU A 475 -4.53 -20.35 -13.89
C LEU A 475 -4.73 -21.47 -14.90
N ASP A 476 -4.99 -22.69 -14.46
CA ASP A 476 -5.19 -23.83 -15.33
C ASP A 476 -6.66 -23.93 -15.77
N LEU A 477 -6.94 -23.44 -16.98
CA LEU A 477 -8.30 -23.43 -17.51
C LEU A 477 -8.63 -24.75 -18.21
N MET A 478 -9.54 -25.54 -17.65
CA MET A 478 -10.03 -26.76 -18.29
C MET A 478 -10.64 -26.43 -19.66
N GLY A 479 -10.28 -27.23 -20.68
CA GLY A 479 -10.77 -27.08 -22.06
C GLY A 479 -9.99 -26.11 -22.96
N PHE A 480 -8.96 -25.43 -22.43
CA PHE A 480 -8.11 -24.52 -23.20
C PHE A 480 -6.68 -25.07 -23.31
N GLU A 481 -6.07 -24.94 -24.50
CA GLU A 481 -4.68 -25.36 -24.74
C GLU A 481 -3.62 -24.44 -24.11
N ILE A 482 -4.00 -23.28 -23.60
CA ILE A 482 -3.07 -22.34 -22.96
C ILE A 482 -2.54 -22.91 -21.63
N SER A 483 -1.25 -22.70 -21.37
CA SER A 483 -0.61 -23.12 -20.12
C SER A 483 -0.92 -22.17 -18.95
N ALA A 484 -0.81 -22.67 -17.72
CA ALA A 484 -0.97 -21.86 -16.52
C ALA A 484 0.08 -20.72 -16.43
N ILE A 485 1.29 -20.95 -16.94
CA ILE A 485 2.37 -19.94 -16.98
C ILE A 485 2.04 -18.82 -17.99
N GLU A 486 1.53 -19.15 -19.17
CA GLU A 486 1.06 -18.15 -20.15
C GLU A 486 -0.12 -17.33 -19.60
N ASN A 487 -1.07 -17.98 -18.93
CA ASN A 487 -2.16 -17.29 -18.24
C ASN A 487 -1.66 -16.37 -17.13
N TYR A 488 -0.63 -16.77 -16.40
CA TYR A 488 -0.04 -15.95 -15.34
C TYR A 488 0.61 -14.66 -15.87
N ILE A 489 1.36 -14.76 -16.98
CA ILE A 489 1.95 -13.59 -17.63
C ILE A 489 0.83 -12.72 -18.20
N THR A 490 -0.14 -13.35 -18.86
CA THR A 490 -1.28 -12.64 -19.44
C THR A 490 -2.07 -11.92 -18.37
N ALA A 491 -2.29 -12.51 -17.19
CA ALA A 491 -2.93 -11.88 -16.04
C ALA A 491 -2.17 -10.62 -15.62
N ASN A 492 -0.88 -10.77 -15.30
CA ASN A 492 -0.03 -9.65 -14.87
C ASN A 492 0.00 -8.54 -15.93
N LEU A 493 0.12 -8.87 -17.22
CA LEU A 493 0.13 -7.89 -18.30
C LEU A 493 -1.23 -7.29 -18.60
N GLN A 494 -2.34 -8.02 -18.44
CA GLN A 494 -3.67 -7.46 -18.57
C GLN A 494 -3.92 -6.44 -17.47
N ILE A 495 -3.62 -6.79 -16.22
CA ILE A 495 -3.72 -5.88 -15.07
C ILE A 495 -2.78 -4.67 -15.29
N ALA A 496 -1.55 -4.90 -15.75
CA ALA A 496 -0.58 -3.83 -16.02
C ALA A 496 -0.97 -2.93 -17.19
N LYS A 497 -1.49 -3.47 -18.31
CA LYS A 497 -1.85 -2.72 -19.52
C LYS A 497 -3.18 -2.00 -19.36
N TYR A 498 -4.19 -2.68 -18.82
CA TYR A 498 -5.44 -2.03 -18.41
C TYR A 498 -5.11 -0.93 -17.40
N GLY A 499 -4.23 -1.26 -16.45
CA GLY A 499 -3.59 -0.33 -15.54
C GLY A 499 -2.93 0.84 -16.25
N SER A 500 -2.05 0.63 -17.21
CA SER A 500 -1.30 1.72 -17.83
C SER A 500 -2.18 2.62 -18.71
N LYS A 501 -3.16 2.03 -19.42
CA LYS A 501 -4.05 2.77 -20.32
C LYS A 501 -5.07 3.63 -19.58
N TYR A 502 -5.58 3.17 -18.45
CA TYR A 502 -6.68 3.83 -17.74
C TYR A 502 -6.31 4.32 -16.34
N MET A 503 -5.19 3.85 -15.79
CA MET A 503 -4.88 3.89 -14.36
C MET A 503 -3.43 4.37 -14.08
N ASN A 504 -2.51 4.41 -15.06
CA ASN A 504 -1.11 4.80 -14.86
C ASN A 504 -0.35 4.00 -13.77
N VAL A 505 -0.52 2.67 -13.75
CA VAL A 505 0.19 1.76 -12.82
C VAL A 505 1.70 1.91 -12.95
N GLN A 506 2.39 2.14 -11.83
CA GLN A 506 3.83 2.45 -11.80
C GLN A 506 4.72 1.25 -11.47
N GLY A 507 4.21 0.26 -10.74
CA GLY A 507 5.02 -0.87 -10.26
C GLY A 507 4.34 -2.22 -10.39
N LEU A 508 5.16 -3.26 -10.35
CA LEU A 508 4.78 -4.68 -10.39
C LEU A 508 5.39 -5.41 -9.19
N PHE A 509 4.56 -6.13 -8.46
CA PHE A 509 4.96 -7.01 -7.36
C PHE A 509 4.61 -8.44 -7.76
N ILE A 510 5.60 -9.31 -7.75
CA ILE A 510 5.44 -10.71 -8.16
C ILE A 510 5.45 -11.59 -6.92
N ASN A 511 4.29 -11.96 -6.39
CA ASN A 511 4.14 -12.58 -5.07
C ASN A 511 4.51 -14.07 -4.97
N ASP A 512 5.67 -14.47 -5.50
CA ASP A 512 5.70 -15.79 -6.13
C ASP A 512 6.98 -16.60 -6.02
N LEU A 513 8.06 -16.09 -5.41
CA LEU A 513 9.27 -16.90 -5.28
C LEU A 513 9.01 -18.15 -4.43
N PHE A 514 8.36 -17.99 -3.28
CA PHE A 514 8.08 -19.12 -2.39
C PHE A 514 7.04 -20.08 -2.99
N LYS A 515 5.97 -19.55 -3.60
CA LYS A 515 4.91 -20.35 -4.24
C LYS A 515 5.42 -21.12 -5.45
N ALA A 516 6.29 -20.52 -6.28
CA ALA A 516 6.95 -21.21 -7.38
C ALA A 516 7.82 -22.38 -6.89
N MET A 517 8.55 -22.18 -5.78
CA MET A 517 9.51 -23.15 -5.26
C MET A 517 8.88 -24.30 -4.47
N SER A 518 7.77 -24.04 -3.76
CA SER A 518 7.25 -24.99 -2.76
C SER A 518 5.71 -25.08 -2.68
N GLY A 519 4.97 -24.34 -3.52
CA GLY A 519 3.53 -24.18 -3.41
C GLY A 519 2.69 -24.84 -4.52
N ASN A 520 1.54 -24.24 -4.80
CA ASN A 520 0.52 -24.69 -5.76
C ASN A 520 0.95 -24.49 -7.23
N ARG A 521 2.05 -25.15 -7.61
CA ARG A 521 2.71 -25.04 -8.93
C ARG A 521 2.13 -25.94 -10.01
N GLY A 522 1.21 -26.84 -9.64
CA GLY A 522 0.68 -27.88 -10.51
C GLY A 522 1.77 -28.76 -11.10
N THR A 523 1.69 -29.03 -12.41
CA THR A 523 2.63 -29.91 -13.09
C THR A 523 3.93 -29.22 -13.53
N TYR A 524 4.04 -27.89 -13.38
CA TYR A 524 5.23 -27.14 -13.77
C TYR A 524 6.31 -27.12 -12.66
N SER A 525 7.57 -27.06 -13.09
CA SER A 525 8.74 -26.94 -12.21
C SER A 525 8.92 -25.50 -11.73
N PRO A 526 9.63 -25.28 -10.62
CA PRO A 526 9.92 -23.91 -10.17
C PRO A 526 10.68 -23.09 -11.22
N ALA A 527 11.61 -23.72 -11.95
CA ALA A 527 12.34 -23.05 -13.03
C ALA A 527 11.40 -22.52 -14.12
N GLU A 528 10.42 -23.32 -14.58
CA GLU A 528 9.42 -22.89 -15.57
C GLU A 528 8.57 -21.73 -15.05
N TRP A 529 8.14 -21.76 -13.79
CA TRP A 529 7.43 -20.62 -13.19
C TRP A 529 8.29 -19.36 -13.13
N MET A 530 9.57 -19.49 -12.78
CA MET A 530 10.49 -18.35 -12.75
C MET A 530 10.78 -17.78 -14.15
N LEU A 531 10.67 -18.59 -15.22
CA LEU A 531 10.67 -18.06 -16.59
C LEU A 531 9.47 -17.13 -16.82
N GLY A 532 8.29 -17.55 -16.36
CA GLY A 532 7.08 -16.73 -16.43
C GLY A 532 7.20 -15.42 -15.64
N VAL A 533 7.77 -15.49 -14.44
CA VAL A 533 8.08 -14.31 -13.61
C VAL A 533 9.00 -13.34 -14.35
N GLY A 534 10.14 -13.83 -14.87
CA GLY A 534 11.09 -12.98 -15.59
C GLY A 534 10.50 -12.38 -16.88
N LYS A 535 9.67 -13.13 -17.60
CA LYS A 535 8.95 -12.62 -18.77
C LYS A 535 7.94 -11.53 -18.39
N ALA A 536 7.17 -11.72 -17.32
CA ALA A 536 6.22 -10.71 -16.85
C ALA A 536 6.94 -9.40 -16.46
N ILE A 537 8.06 -9.48 -15.76
CA ILE A 537 8.90 -8.33 -15.40
C ILE A 537 9.46 -7.65 -16.66
N TYR A 538 10.00 -8.43 -17.60
CA TYR A 538 10.52 -7.90 -18.86
C TYR A 538 9.48 -7.10 -19.63
N GLU A 539 8.32 -7.71 -19.87
CA GLU A 539 7.22 -7.09 -20.60
C GLU A 539 6.70 -5.85 -19.88
N PHE A 540 6.61 -5.87 -18.55
CA PHE A 540 6.25 -4.70 -17.76
C PHE A 540 7.27 -3.57 -17.87
N LYS A 541 8.57 -3.86 -17.80
CA LYS A 541 9.64 -2.88 -17.99
C LYS A 541 9.67 -2.34 -19.42
N LEU A 542 9.38 -3.18 -20.43
CA LEU A 542 9.27 -2.77 -21.82
C LEU A 542 8.10 -1.79 -22.03
N LEU A 543 6.91 -2.08 -21.48
CA LEU A 543 5.75 -1.17 -21.50
C LEU A 543 6.07 0.19 -20.88
N ASN A 544 6.95 0.22 -19.90
CA ASN A 544 7.37 1.42 -19.19
C ASN A 544 8.63 2.10 -19.77
N GLN A 545 9.17 1.61 -20.89
CA GLN A 545 10.40 2.10 -21.54
C GLN A 545 11.67 2.00 -20.69
N ASN A 546 11.69 1.05 -19.74
CA ASN A 546 12.83 0.75 -18.89
C ASN A 546 13.68 -0.41 -19.41
N SER A 547 13.49 -0.81 -20.67
CA SER A 547 14.34 -1.79 -21.35
C SER A 547 15.01 -1.13 -22.56
N PRO A 548 16.34 -1.26 -22.74
CA PRO A 548 17.00 -0.79 -23.95
C PRO A 548 16.77 -1.72 -25.14
N LEU A 549 16.31 -2.97 -24.91
CA LEU A 549 16.15 -4.00 -25.93
C LEU A 549 14.68 -4.48 -26.03
N ARG A 550 14.16 -4.54 -27.26
CA ARG A 550 12.96 -5.32 -27.59
C ARG A 550 13.39 -6.68 -28.13
N ILE A 551 12.77 -7.74 -27.62
CA ILE A 551 13.04 -9.13 -27.97
C ILE A 551 11.74 -9.69 -28.53
N ASP A 552 11.76 -10.02 -29.82
CA ASP A 552 10.67 -10.73 -30.48
C ASP A 552 11.16 -12.16 -30.76
N SER A 553 10.45 -13.16 -30.26
CA SER A 553 10.84 -14.57 -30.35
C SER A 553 9.84 -15.36 -31.19
N PHE A 554 10.37 -16.23 -32.05
CA PHE A 554 9.59 -17.04 -32.98
C PHE A 554 10.06 -18.49 -32.95
N LEU A 555 9.12 -19.41 -33.09
CA LEU A 555 9.39 -20.84 -33.25
C LEU A 555 9.20 -21.24 -34.71
N LYS A 556 10.23 -21.87 -35.29
CA LYS A 556 10.12 -22.54 -36.59
C LYS A 556 10.29 -24.04 -36.40
N TYR A 557 9.30 -24.79 -36.84
CA TYR A 557 9.32 -26.24 -36.84
C TYR A 557 9.90 -26.75 -38.16
N ASP A 558 10.77 -27.76 -38.09
CA ASP A 558 11.09 -28.55 -39.27
C ASP A 558 9.90 -29.47 -39.57
N ALA A 559 9.31 -29.33 -40.76
CA ALA A 559 8.19 -30.17 -41.19
C ALA A 559 8.56 -31.66 -41.28
N ALA A 560 9.85 -31.99 -41.38
CA ALA A 560 10.36 -33.35 -41.48
C ALA A 560 10.68 -34.00 -40.11
N ASP A 561 10.90 -33.21 -39.06
CA ASP A 561 11.26 -33.70 -37.73
C ASP A 561 10.74 -32.74 -36.65
N SER A 562 9.60 -33.09 -36.06
CA SER A 562 8.94 -32.29 -35.02
C SER A 562 9.76 -32.10 -33.74
N ASN A 563 10.83 -32.88 -33.55
CA ASN A 563 11.73 -32.74 -32.42
C ASN A 563 12.84 -31.71 -32.67
N LYS A 564 13.04 -31.29 -33.93
CA LYS A 564 13.99 -30.24 -34.31
C LYS A 564 13.28 -28.92 -34.48
N ILE A 565 13.69 -27.95 -33.66
CA ILE A 565 13.10 -26.63 -33.63
C ILE A 565 14.21 -25.61 -33.85
N GLU A 566 13.99 -24.63 -34.72
CA GLU A 566 14.83 -23.44 -34.82
C GLU A 566 14.15 -22.32 -34.03
N LEU A 567 14.83 -21.84 -32.98
CA LEU A 567 14.42 -20.65 -32.26
C LEU A 567 14.97 -19.44 -33.02
N ASP A 568 14.09 -18.53 -33.43
CA ASP A 568 14.47 -17.31 -34.14
C ASP A 568 14.18 -16.10 -33.24
N PHE A 569 15.22 -15.34 -32.91
CA PHE A 569 15.15 -14.17 -32.06
C PHE A 569 15.48 -12.92 -32.86
N ARG A 570 14.59 -11.94 -32.84
CA ARG A 570 14.85 -10.59 -33.32
C ARG A 570 15.05 -9.67 -32.11
N ILE A 571 16.25 -9.14 -32.00
CA ILE A 571 16.64 -8.24 -30.91
C ILE A 571 16.80 -6.85 -31.51
N ALA A 572 15.99 -5.89 -31.05
CA ALA A 572 16.03 -4.50 -31.48
C ALA A 572 16.54 -3.60 -30.35
N ASN A 573 17.51 -2.73 -30.64
CA ASN A 573 17.89 -1.67 -29.72
C ASN A 573 16.92 -0.49 -29.87
N ILE A 574 16.04 -0.34 -28.89
CA ILE A 574 15.01 0.71 -28.85
C ILE A 574 15.45 1.93 -28.03
N SER A 575 16.66 1.90 -27.47
CA SER A 575 17.25 3.03 -26.74
C SER A 575 17.93 4.05 -27.67
N THR A 576 18.36 5.17 -27.09
CA THR A 576 19.13 6.21 -27.77
C THR A 576 20.64 5.96 -27.77
N THR A 577 21.10 4.88 -27.12
CA THR A 577 22.52 4.56 -26.94
C THR A 577 22.87 3.21 -27.54
N THR A 578 24.10 3.01 -28.02
CA THR A 578 24.57 1.69 -28.44
C THR A 578 24.65 0.74 -27.24
N VAL A 579 24.07 -0.45 -27.38
CA VAL A 579 24.16 -1.52 -26.38
C VAL A 579 25.30 -2.46 -26.77
N TYR A 580 26.15 -2.84 -25.82
CA TYR A 580 27.34 -3.66 -26.05
C TYR A 580 27.27 -5.02 -25.36
N ASN A 581 27.94 -6.01 -25.95
CA ASN A 581 28.08 -7.38 -25.47
C ASN A 581 26.73 -8.00 -25.06
N ILE A 582 25.83 -8.11 -26.02
CA ILE A 582 24.52 -8.74 -25.79
C ILE A 582 24.71 -10.24 -25.87
N TYR A 583 24.62 -10.92 -24.74
CA TYR A 583 24.70 -12.37 -24.62
C TYR A 583 23.31 -12.98 -24.59
N ILE A 584 23.12 -14.07 -25.34
CA ILE A 584 21.90 -14.88 -25.28
C ILE A 584 22.29 -16.25 -24.77
N HIS A 585 21.69 -16.63 -23.65
CA HIS A 585 21.92 -17.89 -22.97
C HIS A 585 20.65 -18.71 -22.98
N LEU A 586 20.71 -19.91 -23.58
CA LEU A 586 19.62 -20.88 -23.42
C LEU A 586 19.61 -21.43 -21.99
N LEU A 587 18.43 -21.40 -21.38
CA LEU A 587 18.23 -21.87 -20.01
C LEU A 587 17.93 -23.37 -20.01
N PRO A 588 18.51 -24.13 -19.06
CA PRO A 588 18.26 -25.56 -18.96
C PRO A 588 16.83 -25.82 -18.48
N VAL A 589 15.92 -26.10 -19.41
CA VAL A 589 14.58 -26.61 -19.11
C VAL A 589 14.56 -28.11 -19.39
N LEU A 590 13.85 -28.87 -18.57
CA LEU A 590 13.90 -30.36 -18.48
C LEU A 590 13.67 -31.13 -19.79
N SER A 591 13.24 -30.48 -20.87
CA SER A 591 12.83 -31.11 -22.13
C SER A 591 13.83 -30.92 -23.29
N ILE A 592 14.99 -30.29 -23.08
CA ILE A 592 15.95 -29.98 -24.16
C ILE A 592 17.22 -30.84 -24.01
N GLU A 593 17.50 -31.73 -24.97
CA GLU A 593 18.61 -32.70 -24.88
C GLU A 593 19.88 -32.25 -25.60
N ASN A 594 19.76 -31.48 -26.68
CA ASN A 594 20.91 -31.14 -27.51
C ASN A 594 20.85 -29.68 -27.96
N ILE A 595 21.91 -28.94 -27.63
CA ILE A 595 22.06 -27.53 -27.98
C ILE A 595 23.47 -27.36 -28.55
N GLN A 596 23.57 -27.19 -29.87
CA GLN A 596 24.76 -26.62 -30.48
C GLN A 596 24.74 -25.11 -30.19
N ASP A 597 25.86 -24.54 -29.75
CA ASP A 597 26.04 -23.11 -29.47
C ASP A 597 25.04 -22.51 -28.46
N LYS A 598 25.04 -23.03 -27.22
CA LYS A 598 24.22 -22.56 -26.08
C LYS A 598 24.26 -21.06 -25.82
N ASN A 599 25.32 -20.39 -26.27
CA ASN A 599 25.58 -18.99 -26.05
C ASN A 599 25.85 -18.29 -27.38
N GLN A 600 25.08 -17.25 -27.66
CA GLN A 600 25.32 -16.35 -28.79
C GLN A 600 25.70 -14.97 -28.27
N ASN A 601 26.51 -14.23 -29.01
CA ASN A 601 26.97 -12.89 -28.62
C ASN A 601 26.83 -11.90 -29.78
N ILE A 602 26.21 -10.75 -29.51
CA ILE A 602 26.23 -9.58 -30.38
C ILE A 602 27.15 -8.55 -29.74
N SER A 603 28.31 -8.30 -30.36
CA SER A 603 29.32 -7.38 -29.80
C SER A 603 28.76 -5.98 -29.53
N SER A 604 27.90 -5.48 -30.42
CA SER A 604 27.20 -4.21 -30.24
C SER A 604 25.97 -4.08 -31.12
N LEU A 605 24.95 -3.36 -30.65
CA LEU A 605 23.76 -3.02 -31.41
C LEU A 605 23.49 -1.51 -31.30
N ALA A 606 23.61 -0.78 -32.41
CA ALA A 606 23.42 0.67 -32.45
C ALA A 606 21.93 1.07 -32.29
N PRO A 607 21.61 2.32 -31.90
CA PRO A 607 20.23 2.80 -31.75
C PRO A 607 19.38 2.53 -32.99
N GLY A 608 18.18 1.99 -32.78
CA GLY A 608 17.23 1.66 -33.86
C GLY A 608 17.65 0.50 -34.77
N LYS A 609 18.76 -0.20 -34.48
CA LYS A 609 19.20 -1.38 -35.23
C LYS A 609 18.68 -2.65 -34.61
N GLU A 610 18.64 -3.68 -35.44
CA GLU A 610 18.13 -5.00 -35.08
C GLU A 610 19.13 -6.07 -35.50
N ALA A 611 19.16 -7.15 -34.73
CA ALA A 611 19.92 -8.36 -35.02
C ALA A 611 18.99 -9.57 -34.96
N THR A 612 19.26 -10.55 -35.80
CA THR A 612 18.53 -11.81 -35.83
C THR A 612 19.45 -12.95 -35.45
N ILE A 613 19.04 -13.78 -34.51
CA ILE A 613 19.80 -14.92 -34.02
C ILE A 613 18.94 -16.17 -34.10
N LYS A 614 19.55 -17.24 -34.59
CA LYS A 614 18.90 -18.52 -34.78
C LYS A 614 19.62 -19.56 -33.94
N ILE A 615 18.87 -20.29 -33.13
CA ILE A 615 19.44 -21.35 -32.30
C ILE A 615 18.69 -22.66 -32.56
N PRO A 616 19.32 -23.65 -33.20
CA PRO A 616 18.73 -24.96 -33.38
C PRO A 616 18.72 -25.71 -32.04
N ILE A 617 17.56 -26.27 -31.67
CA ILE A 617 17.40 -27.10 -30.48
C ILE A 617 16.75 -28.45 -30.85
N THR A 618 17.04 -29.46 -30.04
CA THR A 618 16.33 -30.74 -30.09
C THR A 618 15.57 -30.96 -28.79
N VAL A 619 14.27 -31.21 -28.92
CA VAL A 619 13.34 -31.37 -27.80
C VAL A 619 13.02 -32.84 -27.62
N LYS A 620 13.07 -33.31 -26.37
CA LYS A 620 12.70 -34.67 -26.01
C LYS A 620 11.18 -34.75 -25.86
N ASN A 621 10.54 -35.41 -26.82
CA ASN A 621 9.16 -35.86 -26.68
C ASN A 621 9.11 -37.16 -25.86
N ASP A 622 9.32 -37.06 -24.55
CA ASP A 622 9.08 -38.18 -23.64
C ASP A 622 7.61 -38.16 -23.18
N GLU A 623 6.79 -39.02 -23.79
CA GLU A 623 5.36 -39.14 -23.49
C GLU A 623 5.07 -39.44 -22.01
N SER A 624 6.01 -40.07 -21.30
CA SER A 624 5.85 -40.39 -19.88
C SER A 624 5.87 -39.14 -18.96
N GLN A 625 6.37 -38.00 -19.46
CA GLN A 625 6.41 -36.72 -18.75
C GLN A 625 5.29 -35.74 -19.16
N LEU A 626 4.44 -36.09 -20.13
CA LEU A 626 3.42 -35.22 -20.73
C LEU A 626 2.14 -35.06 -19.89
N LYS A 627 2.26 -34.79 -18.58
CA LYS A 627 1.13 -34.29 -17.77
C LYS A 627 0.93 -32.76 -17.89
N LYS A 628 1.71 -32.07 -18.72
CA LYS A 628 1.68 -30.62 -18.90
C LYS A 628 1.06 -30.24 -20.26
N LYS A 629 0.31 -29.14 -20.32
CA LYS A 629 -0.32 -28.65 -21.55
C LYS A 629 0.68 -28.13 -22.59
N LYS A 630 1.76 -27.49 -22.14
CA LYS A 630 2.84 -26.95 -22.99
C LYS A 630 4.19 -27.21 -22.33
N GLN A 631 5.23 -27.32 -23.15
CA GLN A 631 6.63 -27.29 -22.73
C GLN A 631 7.22 -25.89 -23.00
N PHE A 632 8.34 -25.57 -22.35
CA PHE A 632 8.95 -24.24 -22.46
C PHE A 632 10.42 -24.33 -22.81
N VAL A 633 10.86 -23.37 -23.63
CA VAL A 633 12.27 -23.06 -23.84
C VAL A 633 12.53 -21.69 -23.27
N GLY A 634 13.32 -21.61 -22.21
CA GLY A 634 13.74 -20.34 -21.63
C GLY A 634 15.01 -19.81 -22.29
N ILE A 635 15.07 -18.51 -22.50
CA ILE A 635 16.30 -17.80 -22.83
C ILE A 635 16.51 -16.65 -21.85
N ARG A 636 17.77 -16.41 -21.51
CA ARG A 636 18.18 -15.20 -20.81
C ARG A 636 19.02 -14.37 -21.77
N ILE A 637 18.63 -13.11 -21.95
CA ILE A 637 19.39 -12.13 -22.70
C ILE A 637 19.99 -11.17 -21.68
N SER A 638 21.31 -10.96 -21.72
CA SER A 638 22.02 -10.03 -20.85
C SER A 638 22.93 -9.12 -21.65
N TRP A 639 23.26 -7.94 -21.13
CA TRP A 639 24.18 -7.02 -21.78
C TRP A 639 25.00 -6.23 -20.76
N SER A 640 26.16 -5.74 -21.20
CA SER A 640 27.02 -4.88 -20.40
C SER A 640 26.77 -3.41 -20.73
N GLY A 641 26.42 -2.61 -19.73
CA GLY A 641 26.05 -1.20 -19.89
C GLY A 641 26.29 -0.30 -18.68
N SER A 642 27.37 -0.52 -17.93
CA SER A 642 28.15 0.46 -17.12
C SER A 642 29.08 -0.32 -16.17
N ALA A 643 30.36 -0.51 -16.57
CA ALA A 643 31.47 -1.04 -15.76
C ALA A 643 31.20 -2.24 -14.81
N GLU A 644 31.37 -3.49 -15.29
CA GLU A 644 32.36 -4.49 -14.80
C GLU A 644 32.09 -5.89 -15.37
N ILE A 645 33.17 -6.68 -15.46
CA ILE A 645 33.36 -7.91 -16.25
C ILE A 645 33.13 -9.19 -15.40
N SER A 646 32.51 -9.09 -14.22
CA SER A 646 32.41 -10.21 -13.27
C SER A 646 31.22 -11.16 -13.48
N GLY A 647 30.27 -10.84 -14.38
CA GLY A 647 29.04 -11.64 -14.54
C GLY A 647 28.04 -11.48 -13.38
N GLU A 648 28.42 -10.73 -12.35
CA GLU A 648 27.53 -10.14 -11.35
C GLU A 648 27.15 -8.74 -11.85
N ASN A 649 25.87 -8.36 -11.78
CA ASN A 649 25.32 -7.07 -12.24
C ASN A 649 25.14 -6.86 -13.75
N ALA A 650 25.15 -7.91 -14.58
CA ALA A 650 24.70 -7.77 -15.97
C ALA A 650 23.17 -7.59 -16.02
N ASN A 651 22.71 -6.43 -16.49
CA ASN A 651 21.30 -6.21 -16.81
C ASN A 651 20.85 -7.30 -17.78
N GLY A 652 19.70 -7.93 -17.50
CA GLY A 652 19.18 -8.99 -18.35
C GLY A 652 17.67 -9.06 -18.36
N PHE A 653 17.15 -9.95 -19.18
CA PHE A 653 15.74 -10.29 -19.21
C PHE A 653 15.59 -11.76 -19.56
N ILE A 654 14.47 -12.32 -19.12
CA ILE A 654 14.08 -13.67 -19.50
C ILE A 654 12.97 -13.55 -20.55
N ASP A 655 13.14 -14.31 -21.62
CA ASP A 655 12.07 -14.62 -22.55
C ASP A 655 11.87 -16.14 -22.59
N PHE A 656 10.72 -16.60 -23.06
CA PHE A 656 10.52 -18.01 -23.31
C PHE A 656 9.54 -18.25 -24.44
N LEU A 657 9.63 -19.46 -25.00
CA LEU A 657 8.81 -19.94 -26.09
C LEU A 657 8.05 -21.20 -25.67
N THR A 658 6.78 -21.30 -26.08
CA THR A 658 5.93 -22.46 -25.79
C THR A 658 5.93 -23.47 -26.92
N ILE A 659 6.17 -24.73 -26.58
CA ILE A 659 6.10 -25.86 -27.52
C ILE A 659 4.85 -26.67 -27.18
N GLY A 660 4.07 -27.05 -28.20
CA GLY A 660 2.83 -27.81 -28.02
C GLY A 660 3.03 -29.09 -27.21
N GLY A 661 2.27 -29.28 -26.14
CA GLY A 661 2.16 -30.56 -25.43
C GLY A 661 1.25 -31.50 -26.22
N THR A 662 1.69 -32.74 -26.44
CA THR A 662 1.09 -33.73 -27.35
C THR A 662 0.92 -33.23 -28.79
N MET A 663 1.94 -33.45 -29.62
CA MET A 663 1.74 -33.46 -31.07
C MET A 663 0.98 -34.75 -31.43
N ASN A 664 -0.35 -34.71 -31.45
CA ASN A 664 -1.07 -35.63 -32.32
C ASN A 664 -0.61 -35.29 -33.75
N GLN A 665 -0.05 -36.28 -34.47
CA GLN A 665 0.52 -36.16 -35.81
C GLN A 665 -0.43 -35.58 -36.90
N SER A 666 -1.64 -35.12 -36.55
CA SER A 666 -2.68 -34.72 -37.49
C SER A 666 -2.90 -33.21 -37.67
N SER A 667 -2.24 -32.32 -36.92
CA SER A 667 -2.50 -30.87 -37.00
C SER A 667 -1.39 -30.05 -37.67
N ALA A 668 -0.67 -30.63 -38.62
CA ALA A 668 0.17 -29.87 -39.55
C ALA A 668 -0.68 -29.22 -40.67
N ALA A 669 -1.43 -28.17 -40.31
CA ALA A 669 -1.91 -27.19 -41.28
C ALA A 669 -2.09 -25.82 -40.59
N PRO A 670 -1.51 -24.72 -41.11
CA PRO A 670 -1.72 -23.39 -40.56
C PRO A 670 -3.11 -22.89 -40.96
N ASN A 671 -4.05 -22.85 -40.02
CA ASN A 671 -5.24 -22.02 -40.19
C ASN A 671 -4.84 -20.57 -39.94
N MET A 672 -4.71 -19.81 -41.04
CA MET A 672 -4.71 -18.35 -40.99
C MET A 672 -6.03 -17.89 -40.37
N LEU A 673 -5.97 -17.32 -39.17
CA LEU A 673 -7.07 -16.57 -38.58
C LEU A 673 -7.21 -15.25 -39.33
N THR A 674 -8.24 -15.16 -40.17
CA THR A 674 -8.79 -13.89 -40.62
C THR A 674 -9.56 -13.21 -39.49
N ASN A 675 -9.30 -11.92 -39.31
CA ASN A 675 -9.95 -10.97 -38.39
C ASN A 675 -11.45 -11.25 -38.12
N GLN A 676 -11.80 -11.31 -36.83
CA GLN A 676 -12.99 -10.67 -36.24
C GLN A 676 -12.70 -10.24 -34.80
#